data_AF-A0A7X8CNB9-F1
#
_entry.id   AF-A0A7X8CNB9-F1
#
_cell.length_a   1.000
_cell.length_b   1.000
_cell.length_c   1.000
_cell.angle_alpha   90.00
_cell.angle_beta   90.00
_cell.angle_gamma   90.00
#
_symmetry.space_group_name_H-M   'P 1'
#
loop_
_entity.id
_entity.type
_entity.pdbx_description
1 polymer ?
#
loop_
_entity_poly.entity_id
_entity_poly.type
_entity_poly.pdbx_seq_one_letter_code
_entity_poly.pdbx_strand_id
1 'polypeptide(L)'
;MKIRKILSICMILLAVAGSSFAQDRRTVETKVADLLAQLPASDLKYTDKLMGDMLALGDTGIRQICSMIIPAGTGDDTRARFALESFSRFLSQKGKENEKPMWEKICIDYAVTQKDNGVKDFFIKQLQIIGGNATVEALKSFLNDRDLCNPALAAIIKSGSQEVESVLAESLKNKDLPCPATVMNALAGMNSRVAVNEYISWASSIDVNTRSSALNALARSGSPLALPVLSKAARDVFYRWEVTGATAALLNYAENAGKNGDFKTMDRICKLVISKCKDRLTVQNKSAALLIYTKYHGIDAMNELTKAAAYPDKTYRNAALNASMLIPDREVVTRWIEYFPKAVPDAKPEIISMLGNRKDESAIPLIRTSLTNPDQKVRTAAAAALAKMEGARSAGDLISYLKNSPDPADQESALSALMSVSGSKEVELLKPVLKDGSDAARKSIIELLAWSKNSQYFSDVMPFTASADRNVRNAAYGALANLAGSGDQDALIKLLASTDDTNYVKNVQDALAAAANKSSDPALRSDVILKALQGSGAKEKLIPVLASTGGNEALKVVLKEFENGSPAMRDICFRTLTSWEDYTCSSALYEICASGNKTFEAPAFEGYVKQIRNAPIPDEQKLLLFRKIMPFALDAGRKNQIISEIGRLKTYQALFFIAEYLDDPATSSAAASAAMRIALPSTGSRTGMYGTLVREILSKAAAKLTGPESDYNREMINKYLDAMPADEGFKSMFNGKDLTGWQGLVENPVARSKMRKIDLERKQAEANVLVPANWSVKDGCIVFNGKGNNLCSVAEYGDFEMLVDWKITK
;
A
#
# COMPACT_ATOMS: atom_id res chain seq x y z
N MET A 1 70.25 -0.59 49.86
CA MET A 1 69.99 0.71 49.19
C MET A 1 68.79 0.74 48.22
N LYS A 2 67.86 -0.25 48.22
CA LYS A 2 66.68 -0.27 47.33
C LYS A 2 65.34 0.16 47.97
N ILE A 3 65.26 0.30 49.31
CA ILE A 3 64.00 0.60 50.01
C ILE A 3 63.71 2.12 50.10
N ARG A 4 64.75 2.97 50.19
CA ARG A 4 64.56 4.43 50.24
C ARG A 4 64.06 5.05 48.92
N LYS A 5 64.37 4.46 47.76
CA LYS A 5 63.86 4.96 46.46
C LYS A 5 62.38 4.61 46.22
N ILE A 6 61.86 3.53 46.82
CA ILE A 6 60.44 3.14 46.66
C ILE A 6 59.54 4.03 47.53
N LEU A 7 59.98 4.38 48.74
CA LEU A 7 59.22 5.28 49.63
C LEU A 7 59.12 6.71 49.07
N SER A 8 60.16 7.22 48.41
CA SER A 8 60.10 8.56 47.79
C SER A 8 59.22 8.60 46.54
N ILE A 9 59.10 7.50 45.79
CA ILE A 9 58.19 7.41 44.63
C ILE A 9 56.72 7.27 45.08
N CYS A 10 56.45 6.50 46.14
CA CYS A 10 55.10 6.41 46.70
C CYS A 10 54.61 7.73 47.32
N MET A 11 55.49 8.53 47.92
CA MET A 11 55.08 9.82 48.51
C MET A 11 54.79 10.90 47.44
N ILE A 12 55.44 10.83 46.27
CA ILE A 12 55.17 11.73 45.13
C ILE A 12 53.90 11.28 44.37
N LEU A 13 53.61 9.98 44.29
CA LEU A 13 52.35 9.47 43.71
C LEU A 13 51.12 9.72 44.59
N LEU A 14 51.28 9.79 45.92
CA LEU A 14 50.19 10.19 46.84
C LEU A 14 49.94 11.70 46.87
N ALA A 15 50.91 12.53 46.48
CA ALA A 15 50.73 13.98 46.37
C ALA A 15 50.04 14.41 45.05
N VAL A 16 50.01 13.56 44.03
CA VAL A 16 49.34 13.84 42.73
C VAL A 16 47.89 13.32 42.70
N ALA A 17 47.49 12.45 43.63
CA ALA A 17 46.09 12.02 43.78
C ALA A 17 45.20 13.03 44.55
N GLY A 18 45.79 14.10 45.11
CA GLY A 18 45.11 15.09 45.95
C GLY A 18 44.53 16.31 45.23
N SER A 19 44.43 16.31 43.89
CA SER A 19 43.98 17.47 43.12
C SER A 19 42.88 17.11 42.11
N SER A 20 41.68 16.77 42.59
CA SER A 20 40.39 16.92 41.86
C SER A 20 39.19 16.56 42.74
N PHE A 21 39.08 17.16 43.93
CA PHE A 21 37.78 17.50 44.48
C PHE A 21 37.67 19.02 44.43
N ALA A 22 37.33 19.54 43.26
CA ALA A 22 36.76 20.88 43.22
C ALA A 22 35.49 20.84 44.08
N GLN A 23 35.47 21.58 45.19
CA GLN A 23 34.22 21.88 45.88
C GLN A 23 33.32 22.58 44.86
N ASP A 24 32.31 21.89 44.34
CA ASP A 24 31.28 22.46 43.49
C ASP A 24 30.45 23.45 44.33
N ARG A 25 30.88 24.72 44.35
CA ARG A 25 30.29 25.83 45.13
C ARG A 25 28.96 26.36 44.57
N ARG A 26 28.37 25.71 43.54
CA ARG A 26 27.09 26.14 42.96
C ARG A 26 25.93 25.88 43.94
N THR A 27 24.96 26.80 44.02
CA THR A 27 23.72 26.60 44.77
C THR A 27 22.86 25.53 44.09
N VAL A 28 21.92 24.94 44.84
CA VAL A 28 20.97 23.95 44.30
C VAL A 28 20.18 24.54 43.13
N GLU A 29 19.81 25.83 43.21
CA GLU A 29 19.09 26.54 42.15
C GLU A 29 19.88 26.60 40.84
N THR A 30 21.17 26.94 40.91
CA THR A 30 22.03 26.98 39.72
C THR A 30 22.18 25.59 39.11
N LYS A 31 22.33 24.56 39.94
CA LYS A 31 22.43 23.16 39.46
C LYS A 31 21.14 22.68 38.78
N VAL A 32 19.98 23.09 39.31
CA VAL A 32 18.67 22.81 38.70
C VAL A 32 18.54 23.49 37.34
N ALA A 33 18.89 24.78 37.24
CA ALA A 33 18.82 25.53 35.98
C ALA A 33 19.76 24.95 34.90
N ASP A 34 21.00 24.63 35.27
CA ASP A 34 21.98 24.01 34.39
C ASP A 34 21.49 22.65 33.85
N LEU A 35 20.86 21.85 34.71
CA LEU A 35 20.30 20.55 34.33
C LEU A 35 19.15 20.70 33.34
N LEU A 36 18.19 21.58 33.63
CA LEU A 36 17.02 21.80 32.78
C LEU A 36 17.39 22.38 31.41
N ALA A 37 18.43 23.22 31.33
CA ALA A 37 18.91 23.80 30.08
C ALA A 37 19.46 22.74 29.10
N GLN A 38 19.87 21.58 29.59
CA GLN A 38 20.39 20.46 28.79
C GLN A 38 19.29 19.51 28.28
N LEU A 39 18.01 19.79 28.59
CA LEU A 39 16.87 18.97 28.19
C LEU A 39 16.03 19.64 27.08
N PRO A 40 15.52 18.86 26.11
CA PRO A 40 15.69 17.42 25.94
C PRO A 40 17.09 17.02 25.44
N ALA A 41 17.61 15.88 25.89
CA ALA A 41 18.94 15.40 25.51
C ALA A 41 18.95 14.80 24.10
N SER A 42 20.13 14.77 23.45
CA SER A 42 20.31 14.25 22.08
C SER A 42 20.16 12.73 21.95
N ASP A 43 20.38 11.99 23.05
CA ASP A 43 20.33 10.53 23.08
C ASP A 43 20.00 9.97 24.47
N LEU A 44 19.68 8.67 24.52
CA LEU A 44 19.23 7.99 25.74
C LEU A 44 20.33 7.86 26.79
N LYS A 45 21.59 7.63 26.39
CA LYS A 45 22.71 7.47 27.34
C LYS A 45 22.99 8.79 28.06
N TYR A 46 22.89 9.90 27.32
CA TYR A 46 23.02 11.22 27.91
C TYR A 46 21.81 11.60 28.76
N THR A 47 20.60 11.20 28.36
CA THR A 47 19.39 11.32 29.21
C THR A 47 19.59 10.62 30.55
N ASP A 48 20.05 9.35 30.56
CA ASP A 48 20.29 8.59 31.79
C ASP A 48 21.34 9.26 32.69
N LYS A 49 22.40 9.84 32.09
CA LYS A 49 23.38 10.63 32.85
C LYS A 49 22.72 11.82 33.54
N LEU A 50 21.93 12.61 32.80
CA LEU A 50 21.22 13.77 33.36
C LEU A 50 20.23 13.36 34.45
N MET A 51 19.57 12.20 34.34
CA MET A 51 18.70 11.68 35.40
C MET A 51 19.49 11.21 36.63
N GLY A 52 20.70 10.68 36.45
CA GLY A 52 21.65 10.44 37.53
C GLY A 52 22.10 11.73 38.22
N ASP A 53 22.38 12.78 37.45
CA ASP A 53 22.71 14.10 37.97
C ASP A 53 21.51 14.71 38.73
N MET A 54 20.29 14.54 38.23
CA MET A 54 19.05 14.94 38.90
C MET A 54 18.86 14.21 40.25
N LEU A 55 19.14 12.91 40.30
CA LEU A 55 19.11 12.12 41.53
C LEU A 55 20.12 12.65 42.56
N ALA A 56 21.30 13.08 42.10
CA ALA A 56 22.34 13.64 42.96
C ALA A 56 22.00 15.03 43.53
N LEU A 57 20.98 15.72 43.00
CA LEU A 57 20.47 16.96 43.59
C LEU A 57 19.74 16.72 44.93
N GLY A 58 19.33 15.49 45.22
CA GLY A 58 18.57 15.12 46.41
C GLY A 58 17.14 15.69 46.43
N ASP A 59 16.43 15.42 47.53
CA ASP A 59 15.01 15.78 47.70
C ASP A 59 14.75 17.28 47.43
N THR A 60 15.60 18.17 47.95
CA THR A 60 15.45 19.62 47.79
C THR A 60 15.48 20.06 46.32
N GLY A 61 16.47 19.60 45.54
CA GLY A 61 16.59 19.99 44.14
C GLY A 61 15.52 19.35 43.25
N ILE A 62 15.13 18.10 43.53
CA ILE A 62 14.03 17.43 42.82
C ILE A 62 12.71 18.18 43.07
N ARG A 63 12.41 18.55 44.33
CA ARG A 63 11.21 19.32 44.67
C ARG A 63 11.22 20.72 44.05
N GLN A 64 12.39 21.33 43.88
CA GLN A 64 12.51 22.59 43.17
C GLN A 64 12.07 22.46 41.71
N ILE A 65 12.42 21.36 41.03
CA ILE A 65 11.93 21.07 39.67
C ILE A 65 10.42 20.77 39.69
N CYS A 66 9.92 19.99 40.66
CA CYS A 66 8.48 19.74 40.80
C CYS A 66 7.66 21.03 40.97
N SER A 67 8.19 22.00 41.71
CA SER A 67 7.54 23.31 41.93
C SER A 67 7.47 24.19 40.67
N MET A 68 8.20 23.84 39.61
CA MET A 68 8.13 24.53 38.32
C MET A 68 6.98 24.03 37.44
N ILE A 69 6.27 22.97 37.85
CA ILE A 69 5.09 22.47 37.13
C ILE A 69 3.90 23.38 37.41
N ILE A 70 3.33 23.94 36.36
CA ILE A 70 2.27 24.95 36.44
C ILE A 70 1.02 24.50 35.67
N PRO A 71 -0.15 25.11 35.92
CA PRO A 71 -1.36 24.83 35.15
C PRO A 71 -1.18 25.09 33.65
N ALA A 72 -1.92 24.36 32.82
CA ALA A 72 -1.85 24.53 31.38
C ALA A 72 -2.25 25.97 30.97
N GLY A 73 -1.42 26.61 30.14
CA GLY A 73 -1.66 27.96 29.63
C GLY A 73 -1.15 29.11 30.51
N THR A 74 -0.46 28.83 31.63
CA THR A 74 0.04 29.87 32.55
C THR A 74 1.53 30.18 32.43
N GLY A 75 2.25 29.54 31.50
CA GLY A 75 3.70 29.73 31.29
C GLY A 75 4.34 28.54 30.56
N ASP A 76 5.67 28.50 30.54
CA ASP A 76 6.46 27.39 29.96
C ASP A 76 7.12 26.55 31.07
N ASP A 77 6.62 25.33 31.28
CA ASP A 77 7.19 24.31 32.15
C ASP A 77 7.70 23.08 31.37
N THR A 78 7.87 23.21 30.04
CA THR A 78 8.16 22.09 29.13
C THR A 78 9.39 21.31 29.56
N ARG A 79 10.47 22.01 29.94
CA ARG A 79 11.72 21.38 30.39
C ARG A 79 11.56 20.66 31.73
N ALA A 80 10.80 21.24 32.66
CA ALA A 80 10.53 20.63 33.95
C ALA A 80 9.69 19.35 33.78
N ARG A 81 8.65 19.39 32.93
CA ARG A 81 7.85 18.19 32.59
C ARG A 81 8.71 17.11 31.96
N PHE A 82 9.54 17.48 30.98
CA PHE A 82 10.45 16.55 30.33
C PHE A 82 11.43 15.90 31.32
N ALA A 83 11.98 16.69 32.25
CA ALA A 83 12.87 16.20 33.29
C ALA A 83 12.19 15.18 34.20
N LEU A 84 11.02 15.52 34.77
CA LEU A 84 10.33 14.66 35.73
C LEU A 84 9.79 13.38 35.09
N GLU A 85 9.30 13.45 33.85
CA GLU A 85 8.89 12.24 33.12
C GLU A 85 10.07 11.32 32.79
N SER A 86 11.19 11.90 32.33
CA SER A 86 12.42 11.15 32.09
C SER A 86 12.94 10.53 33.38
N PHE A 87 12.77 11.22 34.50
CA PHE A 87 13.19 10.76 35.82
C PHE A 87 12.36 9.57 36.29
N SER A 88 11.03 9.60 36.14
CA SER A 88 10.16 8.46 36.41
C SER A 88 10.54 7.24 35.58
N ARG A 89 10.82 7.42 34.28
CA ARG A 89 11.25 6.32 33.39
C ARG A 89 12.62 5.77 33.78
N PHE A 90 13.59 6.64 34.07
CA PHE A 90 14.92 6.25 34.55
C PHE A 90 14.84 5.44 35.85
N LEU A 91 14.08 5.92 36.84
CA LEU A 91 13.91 5.24 38.12
C LEU A 91 13.11 3.94 38.00
N SER A 92 12.28 3.77 36.96
CA SER A 92 11.54 2.52 36.74
C SER A 92 12.45 1.32 36.38
N GLN A 93 13.67 1.58 35.89
CA GLN A 93 14.63 0.57 35.43
C GLN A 93 15.07 -0.39 36.56
N LYS A 94 15.54 -1.58 36.17
CA LYS A 94 16.07 -2.59 37.09
C LYS A 94 17.34 -2.08 37.79
N GLY A 95 17.44 -2.26 39.10
CA GLY A 95 18.59 -1.81 39.90
C GLY A 95 18.42 -0.41 40.52
N LYS A 96 17.22 0.19 40.42
CA LYS A 96 16.85 1.49 41.01
C LYS A 96 15.76 1.38 42.08
N GLU A 97 15.57 0.18 42.64
CA GLU A 97 14.50 -0.13 43.58
C GLU A 97 14.61 0.65 44.90
N ASN A 98 15.82 1.04 45.31
CA ASN A 98 16.06 1.77 46.55
C ASN A 98 15.66 3.26 46.45
N GLU A 99 15.71 3.82 45.25
CA GLU A 99 15.44 5.24 45.00
C GLU A 99 13.96 5.51 44.65
N LYS A 100 13.25 4.48 44.16
CA LYS A 100 11.81 4.56 43.84
C LYS A 100 10.94 5.09 44.98
N PRO A 101 11.05 4.63 46.25
CA PRO A 101 10.16 5.07 47.33
C PRO A 101 10.25 6.57 47.63
N MET A 102 11.45 7.16 47.47
CA MET A 102 11.63 8.60 47.63
C MET A 102 10.86 9.35 46.53
N TRP A 103 11.03 8.94 45.27
CA TRP A 103 10.34 9.58 44.15
C TRP A 103 8.83 9.38 44.20
N GLU A 104 8.37 8.20 44.59
CA GLU A 104 6.96 7.90 44.84
C GLU A 104 6.37 8.86 45.88
N LYS A 105 7.05 9.03 47.02
CA LYS A 105 6.61 9.96 48.07
C LYS A 105 6.51 11.39 47.56
N ILE A 106 7.50 11.88 46.81
CA ILE A 106 7.47 13.23 46.25
C ILE A 106 6.28 13.38 45.28
N CYS A 107 6.08 12.44 44.37
CA CYS A 107 4.95 12.47 43.44
C CYS A 107 3.60 12.45 44.17
N ILE A 108 3.46 11.63 45.21
CA ILE A 108 2.26 11.60 46.07
C ILE A 108 2.02 12.97 46.71
N ASP A 109 3.06 13.58 47.31
CA ASP A 109 2.94 14.88 47.96
C ASP A 109 2.36 15.91 46.99
N TYR A 110 2.89 16.00 45.75
CA TYR A 110 2.39 16.95 44.76
C TYR A 110 1.01 16.56 44.19
N ALA A 111 0.73 15.26 44.01
CA ALA A 111 -0.59 14.80 43.59
C ALA A 111 -1.69 15.14 44.61
N VAL A 112 -1.36 15.14 45.91
CA VAL A 112 -2.33 15.37 47.00
C VAL A 112 -2.46 16.84 47.38
N THR A 113 -1.35 17.59 47.40
CA THR A 113 -1.31 18.96 47.97
C THR A 113 -1.58 20.07 46.96
N GLN A 114 -1.35 19.82 45.66
CA GLN A 114 -1.57 20.84 44.63
C GLN A 114 -3.05 21.16 44.47
N LYS A 115 -3.36 22.40 44.06
CA LYS A 115 -4.77 22.83 43.90
C LYS A 115 -5.33 22.51 42.52
N ASP A 116 -4.52 22.68 41.48
CA ASP A 116 -4.93 22.49 40.09
C ASP A 116 -4.99 21.02 39.69
N ASN A 117 -6.10 20.58 39.09
CA ASN A 117 -6.30 19.19 38.72
C ASN A 117 -5.38 18.73 37.57
N GLY A 118 -4.94 19.62 36.68
CA GLY A 118 -3.98 19.30 35.63
C GLY A 118 -2.56 19.06 36.18
N VAL A 119 -2.16 19.84 37.18
CA VAL A 119 -0.91 19.60 37.92
C VAL A 119 -0.99 18.29 38.70
N LYS A 120 -2.10 18.02 39.41
CA LYS A 120 -2.30 16.73 40.09
C LYS A 120 -2.21 15.55 39.12
N ASP A 121 -2.93 15.61 38.00
CA ASP A 121 -2.93 14.57 36.97
C ASP A 121 -1.52 14.29 36.42
N PHE A 122 -0.70 15.32 36.23
CA PHE A 122 0.69 15.15 35.81
C PHE A 122 1.50 14.28 36.80
N PHE A 123 1.39 14.53 38.10
CA PHE A 123 2.08 13.73 39.12
C PHE A 123 1.46 12.35 39.30
N ILE A 124 0.13 12.20 39.18
CA ILE A 124 -0.53 10.90 39.15
C ILE A 124 -0.04 10.04 37.98
N LYS A 125 0.20 10.63 36.80
CA LYS A 125 0.79 9.94 35.65
C LYS A 125 2.21 9.46 35.92
N GLN A 126 2.98 10.17 36.74
CA GLN A 126 4.29 9.68 37.18
C GLN A 126 4.13 8.43 38.06
N LEU A 127 3.15 8.44 38.97
CA LEU A 127 2.83 7.28 39.82
C LEU A 127 2.36 6.05 39.02
N GLN A 128 1.83 6.20 37.80
CA GLN A 128 1.56 5.06 36.92
C GLN A 128 2.83 4.31 36.48
N ILE A 129 3.99 4.96 36.54
CA ILE A 129 5.29 4.40 36.11
C ILE A 129 6.04 3.79 37.30
N ILE A 130 5.98 4.44 38.47
CA ILE A 130 6.85 4.14 39.62
C ILE A 130 6.09 3.80 40.92
N GLY A 131 4.76 3.92 40.93
CA GLY A 131 3.96 3.75 42.14
C GLY A 131 3.94 2.33 42.68
N GLY A 132 3.67 2.20 43.98
CA GLY A 132 3.51 0.97 44.73
C GLY A 132 2.42 1.11 45.80
N ASN A 133 2.58 0.46 46.95
CA ASN A 133 1.54 0.43 48.00
C ASN A 133 1.19 1.82 48.54
N ALA A 134 2.17 2.73 48.65
CA ALA A 134 1.92 4.10 49.13
C ALA A 134 1.02 4.88 48.17
N THR A 135 1.19 4.67 46.85
CA THR A 135 0.33 5.24 45.81
C THR A 135 -1.12 4.79 45.98
N VAL A 136 -1.35 3.50 46.24
CA VAL A 136 -2.70 2.97 46.44
C VAL A 136 -3.39 3.62 47.63
N GLU A 137 -2.70 3.69 48.77
CA GLU A 137 -3.26 4.28 49.99
C GLU A 137 -3.53 5.78 49.83
N ALA A 138 -2.64 6.52 49.15
CA ALA A 138 -2.81 7.96 48.95
C ALA A 138 -3.94 8.29 47.97
N LEU A 139 -4.03 7.57 46.85
CA LEU A 139 -4.95 7.88 45.76
C LEU A 139 -6.35 7.27 45.93
N LYS A 140 -6.59 6.38 46.90
CA LYS A 140 -7.91 5.78 47.11
C LYS A 140 -9.03 6.82 47.29
N SER A 141 -8.72 7.95 47.94
CA SER A 141 -9.69 9.03 48.16
C SER A 141 -10.09 9.73 46.86
N PHE A 142 -9.18 9.78 45.88
CA PHE A 142 -9.39 10.41 44.57
C PHE A 142 -10.33 9.58 43.68
N LEU A 143 -10.60 8.32 44.03
CA LEU A 143 -11.65 7.54 43.36
C LEU A 143 -13.05 8.18 43.54
N ASN A 144 -13.26 9.02 44.55
CA ASN A 144 -14.53 9.73 44.73
C ASN A 144 -14.55 11.12 44.06
N ASP A 145 -13.43 11.56 43.48
CA ASP A 145 -13.31 12.86 42.81
C ASP A 145 -13.68 12.72 41.33
N ARG A 146 -14.58 13.57 40.82
CA ARG A 146 -15.08 13.47 39.44
C ARG A 146 -14.00 13.67 38.38
N ASP A 147 -13.03 14.54 38.62
CA ASP A 147 -11.99 14.87 37.65
C ASP A 147 -10.79 13.92 37.79
N LEU A 148 -10.55 13.39 38.98
CA LEU A 148 -9.35 12.60 39.29
C LEU A 148 -9.60 11.08 39.38
N CYS A 149 -10.86 10.59 39.34
CA CYS A 149 -11.18 9.17 39.44
C CYS A 149 -10.42 8.30 38.42
N ASN A 150 -10.49 8.65 37.13
CA ASN A 150 -9.83 7.86 36.07
C ASN A 150 -8.29 7.93 36.15
N PRO A 151 -7.64 9.11 36.30
CA PRO A 151 -6.20 9.20 36.55
C PRO A 151 -5.74 8.38 37.76
N ALA A 152 -6.43 8.52 38.89
CA ALA A 152 -6.11 7.83 40.13
C ALA A 152 -6.24 6.32 39.98
N LEU A 153 -7.34 5.86 39.38
CA LEU A 153 -7.57 4.46 39.08
C LEU A 153 -6.46 3.85 38.22
N ALA A 154 -6.01 4.56 37.18
CA ALA A 154 -4.92 4.11 36.33
C ALA A 154 -3.61 3.93 37.11
N ALA A 155 -3.28 4.86 38.01
CA ALA A 155 -2.10 4.76 38.89
C ALA A 155 -2.24 3.61 39.90
N ILE A 156 -3.41 3.47 40.52
CA ILE A 156 -3.70 2.38 41.47
C ILE A 156 -3.51 1.02 40.79
N ILE A 157 -4.08 0.80 39.60
CA ILE A 157 -3.96 -0.48 38.87
C ILE A 157 -2.50 -0.78 38.50
N LYS A 158 -1.73 0.24 38.10
CA LYS A 158 -0.34 0.07 37.66
C LYS A 158 0.66 -0.11 38.80
N SER A 159 0.28 0.21 40.04
CA SER A 159 1.15 0.09 41.21
C SER A 159 1.68 -1.34 41.48
N GLY A 160 0.98 -2.37 41.00
CA GLY A 160 1.33 -3.77 41.29
C GLY A 160 1.10 -4.19 42.76
N SER A 161 0.47 -3.35 43.56
CA SER A 161 0.11 -3.60 44.96
C SER A 161 -0.92 -4.74 45.09
N GLN A 162 -0.82 -5.52 46.17
CA GLN A 162 -1.78 -6.60 46.48
C GLN A 162 -3.12 -6.05 46.99
N GLU A 163 -3.12 -4.81 47.47
CA GLU A 163 -4.26 -4.10 48.03
C GLU A 163 -5.20 -3.51 46.95
N VAL A 164 -4.78 -3.51 45.67
CA VAL A 164 -5.56 -2.95 44.57
C VAL A 164 -6.96 -3.57 44.49
N GLU A 165 -7.07 -4.88 44.55
CA GLU A 165 -8.37 -5.57 44.41
C GLU A 165 -9.35 -5.13 45.52
N SER A 166 -8.91 -5.08 46.77
CA SER A 166 -9.77 -4.73 47.91
C SER A 166 -10.17 -3.25 47.89
N VAL A 167 -9.25 -2.34 47.54
CA VAL A 167 -9.54 -0.90 47.42
C VAL A 167 -10.55 -0.62 46.31
N LEU A 168 -10.37 -1.24 45.14
CA LEU A 168 -11.31 -1.09 44.03
C LEU A 168 -12.68 -1.69 44.37
N ALA A 169 -12.71 -2.87 45.00
CA ALA A 169 -13.95 -3.49 45.46
C ALA A 169 -14.70 -2.61 46.47
N GLU A 170 -14.00 -2.04 47.45
CA GLU A 170 -14.58 -1.15 48.45
C GLU A 170 -15.18 0.11 47.82
N SER A 171 -14.50 0.69 46.83
CA SER A 171 -14.97 1.90 46.15
C SER A 171 -16.34 1.74 45.49
N LEU A 172 -16.69 0.53 45.02
CA LEU A 172 -17.97 0.24 44.38
C LEU A 172 -19.18 0.25 45.34
N LYS A 173 -18.94 0.29 46.66
CA LYS A 173 -20.01 0.49 47.65
C LYS A 173 -20.61 1.89 47.56
N ASN A 174 -19.83 2.88 47.11
CA ASN A 174 -20.34 4.22 46.83
C ASN A 174 -21.17 4.22 45.55
N LYS A 175 -22.48 4.47 45.64
CA LYS A 175 -23.41 4.50 44.49
C LYS A 175 -23.26 5.73 43.61
N ASP A 176 -22.55 6.74 44.08
CA ASP A 176 -22.25 7.96 43.32
C ASP A 176 -20.79 7.99 42.82
N LEU A 177 -20.13 6.83 42.80
CA LEU A 177 -18.76 6.70 42.29
C LEU A 177 -18.68 7.31 40.87
N PRO A 178 -17.71 8.20 40.57
CA PRO A 178 -17.62 8.84 39.27
C PRO A 178 -17.20 7.92 38.10
N CYS A 179 -16.38 6.89 38.35
CA CYS A 179 -15.86 5.99 37.31
C CYS A 179 -16.13 4.49 37.54
N PRO A 180 -17.38 4.08 37.85
CA PRO A 180 -17.72 2.70 38.27
C PRO A 180 -17.51 1.69 37.14
N ALA A 181 -17.77 2.07 35.89
CA ALA A 181 -17.51 1.22 34.73
C ALA A 181 -16.02 0.84 34.62
N THR A 182 -15.12 1.81 34.76
CA THR A 182 -13.67 1.59 34.69
C THR A 182 -13.20 0.71 35.85
N VAL A 183 -13.69 0.95 37.07
CA VAL A 183 -13.39 0.11 38.24
C VAL A 183 -13.84 -1.34 38.05
N MET A 184 -15.08 -1.56 37.60
CA MET A 184 -15.59 -2.91 37.33
C MET A 184 -14.82 -3.62 36.21
N ASN A 185 -14.40 -2.91 35.16
CA ASN A 185 -13.55 -3.50 34.12
C ASN A 185 -12.17 -3.91 34.64
N ALA A 186 -11.57 -3.11 35.52
CA ALA A 186 -10.30 -3.45 36.16
C ALA A 186 -10.42 -4.73 37.01
N LEU A 187 -11.44 -4.78 37.86
CA LEU A 187 -11.73 -5.95 38.69
C LEU A 187 -12.10 -7.19 37.84
N ALA A 188 -12.80 -7.00 36.72
CA ALA A 188 -13.09 -8.07 35.77
C ALA A 188 -11.81 -8.63 35.14
N GLY A 189 -10.82 -7.79 34.83
CA GLY A 189 -9.50 -8.20 34.35
C GLY A 189 -8.72 -9.03 35.37
N MET A 190 -8.95 -8.80 36.67
CA MET A 190 -8.40 -9.57 37.79
C MET A 190 -9.20 -10.85 38.08
N ASN A 191 -10.33 -11.08 37.42
CA ASN A 191 -11.33 -12.11 37.75
C ASN A 191 -11.81 -12.02 39.22
N SER A 192 -11.90 -10.80 39.76
CA SER A 192 -12.21 -10.56 41.17
C SER A 192 -13.59 -11.07 41.56
N ARG A 193 -13.65 -11.72 42.73
CA ARG A 193 -14.89 -12.19 43.38
C ARG A 193 -15.32 -11.35 44.57
N VAL A 194 -14.54 -10.32 44.93
CA VAL A 194 -14.74 -9.57 46.18
C VAL A 194 -15.99 -8.68 46.11
N ALA A 195 -16.25 -8.06 44.96
CA ALA A 195 -17.34 -7.09 44.79
C ALA A 195 -18.57 -7.63 44.04
N VAL A 196 -18.88 -8.94 44.17
CA VAL A 196 -19.96 -9.57 43.39
C VAL A 196 -21.32 -8.91 43.68
N ASN A 197 -21.63 -8.59 44.93
CA ASN A 197 -22.91 -7.96 45.28
C ASN A 197 -23.03 -6.55 44.70
N GLU A 198 -21.91 -5.83 44.65
CA GLU A 198 -21.80 -4.51 44.05
C GLU A 198 -22.00 -4.61 42.54
N TYR A 199 -21.39 -5.58 41.85
CA TYR A 199 -21.63 -5.81 40.42
C TYR A 199 -23.11 -6.10 40.15
N ILE A 200 -23.79 -6.90 40.98
CA ILE A 200 -25.23 -7.18 40.87
C ILE A 200 -26.03 -5.88 40.97
N SER A 201 -25.69 -5.02 41.92
CA SER A 201 -26.35 -3.72 42.07
C SER A 201 -26.11 -2.81 40.86
N TRP A 202 -24.86 -2.71 40.38
CA TRP A 202 -24.50 -1.89 39.23
C TRP A 202 -25.04 -2.41 37.90
N ALA A 203 -25.36 -3.70 37.79
CA ALA A 203 -26.03 -4.28 36.62
C ALA A 203 -27.46 -3.73 36.41
N SER A 204 -28.03 -3.04 37.39
CA SER A 204 -29.31 -2.33 37.27
C SER A 204 -29.16 -0.84 36.96
N SER A 205 -27.93 -0.34 36.74
CA SER A 205 -27.69 1.06 36.39
C SER A 205 -28.42 1.46 35.11
N ILE A 206 -28.91 2.70 35.04
CA ILE A 206 -29.47 3.29 33.82
C ILE A 206 -28.37 3.52 32.77
N ASP A 207 -27.15 3.84 33.21
CA ASP A 207 -26.01 4.06 32.33
C ASP A 207 -25.58 2.75 31.65
N VAL A 208 -25.56 2.78 30.32
CA VAL A 208 -25.32 1.59 29.47
C VAL A 208 -23.91 1.05 29.68
N ASN A 209 -22.91 1.92 29.79
CA ASN A 209 -21.51 1.53 29.95
C ASN A 209 -21.28 0.86 31.31
N THR A 210 -21.81 1.45 32.38
CA THR A 210 -21.78 0.91 33.73
C THR A 210 -22.47 -0.45 33.79
N ARG A 211 -23.66 -0.57 33.19
CA ARG A 211 -24.38 -1.84 33.11
C ARG A 211 -23.59 -2.91 32.33
N SER A 212 -22.99 -2.55 31.20
CA SER A 212 -22.15 -3.46 30.42
C SER A 212 -20.93 -3.96 31.22
N SER A 213 -20.22 -3.05 31.88
CA SER A 213 -19.08 -3.38 32.74
C SER A 213 -19.47 -4.25 33.92
N ALA A 214 -20.63 -4.01 34.53
CA ALA A 214 -21.16 -4.85 35.60
C ALA A 214 -21.45 -6.28 35.13
N LEU A 215 -22.08 -6.44 33.97
CA LEU A 215 -22.36 -7.77 33.39
C LEU A 215 -21.07 -8.51 33.04
N ASN A 216 -20.06 -7.81 32.50
CA ASN A 216 -18.75 -8.39 32.23
C ASN A 216 -18.02 -8.80 33.52
N ALA A 217 -18.02 -7.97 34.56
CA ALA A 217 -17.43 -8.29 35.86
C ALA A 217 -18.12 -9.49 36.52
N LEU A 218 -19.45 -9.56 36.46
CA LEU A 218 -20.22 -10.74 36.89
C LEU A 218 -19.79 -12.00 36.14
N ALA A 219 -19.66 -11.95 34.81
CA ALA A 219 -19.22 -13.08 34.00
C ALA A 219 -17.81 -13.57 34.37
N ARG A 220 -16.87 -12.63 34.54
CA ARG A 220 -15.45 -12.90 34.89
C ARG A 220 -15.26 -13.40 36.32
N SER A 221 -16.09 -12.95 37.26
CA SER A 221 -16.03 -13.39 38.65
C SER A 221 -16.21 -14.92 38.79
N GLY A 222 -17.02 -15.53 37.92
CA GLY A 222 -17.39 -16.94 38.02
C GLY A 222 -18.19 -17.27 39.30
N SER A 223 -18.76 -16.26 39.96
CA SER A 223 -19.59 -16.45 41.15
C SER A 223 -20.94 -17.06 40.79
N PRO A 224 -21.44 -18.08 41.52
CA PRO A 224 -22.78 -18.63 41.32
C PRO A 224 -23.90 -17.59 41.41
N LEU A 225 -23.69 -16.49 42.15
CA LEU A 225 -24.63 -15.38 42.27
C LEU A 225 -24.81 -14.58 40.97
N ALA A 226 -23.85 -14.65 40.04
CA ALA A 226 -23.93 -13.99 38.75
C ALA A 226 -24.95 -14.66 37.81
N LEU A 227 -25.12 -15.98 37.91
CA LEU A 227 -25.92 -16.75 36.95
C LEU A 227 -27.38 -16.26 36.83
N PRO A 228 -28.14 -16.03 37.92
CA PRO A 228 -29.51 -15.53 37.82
C PRO A 228 -29.58 -14.16 37.14
N VAL A 229 -28.63 -13.27 37.43
CA VAL A 229 -28.59 -11.90 36.89
C VAL A 229 -28.27 -11.92 35.39
N LEU A 230 -27.21 -12.64 35.00
CA LEU A 230 -26.83 -12.80 33.59
C LEU A 230 -27.91 -13.52 32.78
N SER A 231 -28.54 -14.54 33.35
CA SER A 231 -29.65 -15.26 32.71
C SER A 231 -30.86 -14.37 32.48
N LYS A 232 -31.19 -13.51 33.46
CA LYS A 232 -32.26 -12.52 33.33
C LYS A 232 -31.91 -11.49 32.25
N ALA A 233 -30.73 -10.89 32.32
CA ALA A 233 -30.28 -9.89 31.35
C ALA A 233 -30.32 -10.41 29.91
N ALA A 234 -29.80 -11.62 29.66
CA ALA A 234 -29.86 -12.24 28.34
C ALA A 234 -31.30 -12.55 27.89
N ARG A 235 -32.19 -12.96 28.81
CA ARG A 235 -33.60 -13.22 28.51
C ARG A 235 -34.36 -11.95 28.15
N ASP A 236 -34.12 -10.86 28.89
CA ASP A 236 -34.80 -9.58 28.70
C ASP A 236 -34.52 -8.99 27.30
N VAL A 237 -33.39 -9.36 26.70
CA VAL A 237 -33.00 -8.99 25.33
C VAL A 237 -33.24 -10.10 24.31
N PHE A 238 -34.03 -11.12 24.67
CA PHE A 238 -34.35 -12.28 23.82
C PHE A 238 -33.13 -13.00 23.25
N TYR A 239 -32.03 -13.03 24.00
CA TYR A 239 -30.74 -13.58 23.57
C TYR A 239 -30.18 -12.94 22.29
N ARG A 240 -30.63 -11.73 21.94
CA ARG A 240 -30.12 -10.98 20.79
C ARG A 240 -28.83 -10.26 21.14
N TRP A 241 -28.20 -9.72 20.10
CA TRP A 241 -27.13 -8.74 20.29
C TRP A 241 -27.74 -7.40 20.69
N GLU A 242 -27.13 -6.75 21.69
CA GLU A 242 -27.39 -5.36 22.06
C GLU A 242 -26.16 -4.79 22.77
N VAL A 243 -26.16 -3.47 22.98
CA VAL A 243 -24.99 -2.67 23.38
C VAL A 243 -24.38 -3.04 24.73
N THR A 244 -25.15 -3.57 25.69
CA THR A 244 -24.61 -3.98 26.98
C THR A 244 -23.88 -5.32 26.93
N GLY A 245 -24.13 -6.11 25.88
CA GLY A 245 -23.54 -7.43 25.69
C GLY A 245 -24.13 -8.49 26.61
N ALA A 246 -25.40 -8.38 27.03
CA ALA A 246 -26.00 -9.26 28.04
C ALA A 246 -25.91 -10.76 27.67
N THR A 247 -26.22 -11.12 26.42
CA THR A 247 -26.10 -12.50 25.94
C THR A 247 -24.64 -12.96 25.88
N ALA A 248 -23.72 -12.08 25.47
CA ALA A 248 -22.30 -12.38 25.42
C ALA A 248 -21.72 -12.58 26.84
N ALA A 249 -22.14 -11.77 27.82
CA ALA A 249 -21.75 -11.94 29.22
C ALA A 249 -22.20 -13.28 29.79
N LEU A 250 -23.44 -13.73 29.48
CA LEU A 250 -23.91 -15.06 29.87
C LEU A 250 -23.07 -16.19 29.24
N LEU A 251 -22.70 -16.07 27.96
CA LEU A 251 -21.84 -17.04 27.28
C LEU A 251 -20.40 -17.02 27.81
N ASN A 252 -19.85 -15.85 28.11
CA ASN A 252 -18.54 -15.70 28.75
C ASN A 252 -18.54 -16.34 30.15
N TYR A 253 -19.64 -16.23 30.89
CA TYR A 253 -19.81 -16.95 32.17
C TYR A 253 -19.85 -18.46 31.97
N ALA A 254 -20.51 -18.96 30.91
CA ALA A 254 -20.48 -20.38 30.56
C ALA A 254 -19.06 -20.86 30.22
N GLU A 255 -18.31 -20.10 29.43
CA GLU A 255 -16.90 -20.40 29.12
C GLU A 255 -16.03 -20.40 30.37
N ASN A 256 -16.22 -19.44 31.28
CA ASN A 256 -15.51 -19.40 32.56
C ASN A 256 -15.87 -20.62 33.44
N ALA A 257 -17.15 -21.02 33.49
CA ALA A 257 -17.58 -22.23 34.17
C ALA A 257 -16.89 -23.48 33.60
N GLY A 258 -16.85 -23.64 32.28
CA GLY A 258 -16.13 -24.72 31.60
C GLY A 258 -14.63 -24.73 31.90
N LYS A 259 -13.98 -23.56 31.86
CA LYS A 259 -12.56 -23.41 32.23
C LYS A 259 -12.25 -23.87 33.65
N ASN A 260 -13.18 -23.66 34.58
CA ASN A 260 -13.04 -24.03 35.99
C ASN A 260 -13.57 -25.45 36.30
N GLY A 261 -13.97 -26.23 35.29
CA GLY A 261 -14.47 -27.60 35.45
C GLY A 261 -15.95 -27.72 35.84
N ASP A 262 -16.70 -26.62 35.92
CA ASP A 262 -18.16 -26.66 36.14
C ASP A 262 -18.91 -26.86 34.80
N PHE A 263 -18.73 -28.06 34.23
CA PHE A 263 -19.37 -28.44 32.97
C PHE A 263 -20.89 -28.48 33.08
N LYS A 264 -21.45 -28.74 34.27
CA LYS A 264 -22.90 -28.77 34.48
C LYS A 264 -23.53 -27.40 34.25
N THR A 265 -22.92 -26.35 34.79
CA THR A 265 -23.39 -24.98 34.58
C THR A 265 -23.16 -24.51 33.14
N MET A 266 -21.97 -24.79 32.58
CA MET A 266 -21.67 -24.50 31.19
C MET A 266 -22.70 -25.14 30.24
N ASP A 267 -22.94 -26.45 30.39
CA ASP A 267 -23.91 -27.20 29.59
C ASP A 267 -25.30 -26.60 29.65
N ARG A 268 -25.75 -26.29 30.86
CA ARG A 268 -27.07 -25.69 31.09
C ARG A 268 -27.20 -24.40 30.31
N ILE A 269 -26.18 -23.53 30.32
CA ILE A 269 -26.21 -22.26 29.62
C ILE A 269 -26.12 -22.46 28.11
N CYS A 270 -25.16 -23.25 27.62
CA CYS A 270 -25.00 -23.48 26.19
C CYS A 270 -26.27 -24.11 25.58
N LYS A 271 -26.82 -25.16 26.21
CA LYS A 271 -28.06 -25.80 25.75
C LYS A 271 -29.26 -24.84 25.82
N LEU A 272 -29.34 -24.00 26.86
CA LEU A 272 -30.37 -22.97 26.95
C LEU A 272 -30.29 -21.98 25.77
N VAL A 273 -29.11 -21.39 25.53
CA VAL A 273 -28.92 -20.42 24.45
C VAL A 273 -29.19 -21.07 23.10
N ILE A 274 -28.69 -22.29 22.86
CA ILE A 274 -28.96 -23.05 21.62
C ILE A 274 -30.47 -23.26 21.41
N SER A 275 -31.21 -23.58 22.46
CA SER A 275 -32.66 -23.85 22.38
C SER A 275 -33.51 -22.59 22.15
N LYS A 276 -33.05 -21.43 22.63
CA LYS A 276 -33.79 -20.17 22.57
C LYS A 276 -33.48 -19.35 21.32
N CYS A 277 -32.28 -19.50 20.75
CA CYS A 277 -31.88 -18.84 19.51
C CYS A 277 -32.44 -19.60 18.29
N LYS A 278 -33.56 -19.12 17.74
CA LYS A 278 -34.29 -19.78 16.64
C LYS A 278 -34.42 -18.92 15.38
N ASP A 279 -34.01 -17.65 15.43
CA ASP A 279 -34.13 -16.70 14.33
C ASP A 279 -32.75 -16.29 13.80
N ARG A 280 -32.73 -15.58 12.67
CA ARG A 280 -31.50 -15.09 12.05
C ARG A 280 -30.75 -14.05 12.89
N LEU A 281 -31.42 -13.36 13.83
CA LEU A 281 -30.83 -12.33 14.67
C LEU A 281 -30.12 -12.90 15.90
N THR A 282 -30.29 -14.19 16.17
CA THR A 282 -29.75 -14.89 17.34
C THR A 282 -28.78 -16.01 16.96
N VAL A 283 -28.62 -16.29 15.66
CA VAL A 283 -27.79 -17.39 15.15
C VAL A 283 -26.33 -17.30 15.60
N GLN A 284 -25.77 -16.10 15.69
CA GLN A 284 -24.40 -15.87 16.17
C GLN A 284 -24.21 -16.31 17.62
N ASN A 285 -25.19 -16.08 18.49
CA ASN A 285 -25.12 -16.48 19.90
C ASN A 285 -25.34 -17.99 20.04
N LYS A 286 -26.19 -18.56 19.18
CA LYS A 286 -26.35 -20.00 19.03
C LYS A 286 -25.04 -20.68 18.64
N SER A 287 -24.36 -20.15 17.62
CA SER A 287 -23.07 -20.64 17.13
C SER A 287 -21.98 -20.52 18.20
N ALA A 288 -21.93 -19.41 18.93
CA ALA A 288 -20.99 -19.23 20.04
C ALA A 288 -21.22 -20.24 21.17
N ALA A 289 -22.48 -20.51 21.53
CA ALA A 289 -22.83 -21.53 22.50
C ALA A 289 -22.39 -22.94 22.06
N LEU A 290 -22.59 -23.29 20.79
CA LEU A 290 -22.13 -24.55 20.22
C LEU A 290 -20.59 -24.65 20.26
N LEU A 291 -19.89 -23.57 19.92
CA LEU A 291 -18.43 -23.52 19.95
C LEU A 291 -17.87 -23.74 21.36
N ILE A 292 -18.44 -23.06 22.36
CA ILE A 292 -18.07 -23.25 23.78
C ILE A 292 -18.31 -24.70 24.18
N TYR A 293 -19.49 -25.25 23.86
CA TYR A 293 -19.81 -26.65 24.17
C TYR A 293 -18.79 -27.62 23.56
N THR A 294 -18.48 -27.46 22.27
CA THR A 294 -17.50 -28.31 21.57
C THR A 294 -16.09 -28.17 22.11
N LYS A 295 -15.66 -26.95 22.48
CA LYS A 295 -14.32 -26.70 23.02
C LYS A 295 -14.03 -27.52 24.28
N TYR A 296 -15.00 -27.70 25.16
CA TYR A 296 -14.81 -28.39 26.44
C TYR A 296 -15.20 -29.87 26.43
N HIS A 297 -16.09 -30.29 25.51
CA HIS A 297 -16.48 -31.70 25.38
C HIS A 297 -15.71 -32.47 24.29
N GLY A 298 -15.00 -31.79 23.39
CA GLY A 298 -14.25 -32.45 22.32
C GLY A 298 -15.12 -33.40 21.51
N ILE A 299 -14.71 -34.67 21.41
CA ILE A 299 -15.42 -35.70 20.64
C ILE A 299 -16.83 -36.00 21.18
N ASP A 300 -17.07 -35.80 22.48
CA ASP A 300 -18.40 -36.05 23.08
C ASP A 300 -19.45 -35.05 22.57
N ALA A 301 -19.03 -33.95 21.94
CA ALA A 301 -19.93 -32.99 21.32
C ALA A 301 -20.52 -33.44 19.96
N MET A 302 -20.12 -34.59 19.41
CA MET A 302 -20.52 -35.04 18.07
C MET A 302 -22.04 -35.14 17.87
N ASN A 303 -22.79 -35.51 18.91
CA ASN A 303 -24.25 -35.55 18.85
C ASN A 303 -24.87 -34.16 18.64
N GLU A 304 -24.31 -33.12 19.25
CA GLU A 304 -24.79 -31.75 19.08
C GLU A 304 -24.30 -31.15 17.76
N LEU A 305 -23.08 -31.48 17.33
CA LEU A 305 -22.53 -31.06 16.04
C LEU A 305 -23.33 -31.61 14.85
N THR A 306 -23.69 -32.88 14.87
CA THR A 306 -24.50 -33.49 13.79
C THR A 306 -25.93 -32.96 13.76
N LYS A 307 -26.55 -32.69 14.92
CA LYS A 307 -27.84 -31.98 14.99
C LYS A 307 -27.74 -30.56 14.41
N ALA A 308 -26.67 -29.84 14.71
CA ALA A 308 -26.44 -28.50 14.20
C ALA A 308 -26.16 -28.51 12.68
N ALA A 309 -25.45 -29.51 12.18
CA ALA A 309 -25.23 -29.71 10.73
C ALA A 309 -26.51 -30.11 9.98
N ALA A 310 -27.55 -30.63 10.65
CA ALA A 310 -28.86 -30.86 10.04
C ALA A 310 -29.76 -29.61 10.04
N TYR A 311 -29.30 -28.49 10.61
CA TYR A 311 -30.15 -27.32 10.80
C TYR A 311 -30.40 -26.56 9.47
N PRO A 312 -31.60 -25.98 9.25
CA PRO A 312 -31.92 -25.30 7.98
C PRO A 312 -31.03 -24.06 7.70
N ASP A 313 -30.58 -23.37 8.73
CA ASP A 313 -29.73 -22.18 8.59
C ASP A 313 -28.27 -22.55 8.27
N LYS A 314 -27.79 -22.09 7.10
CA LYS A 314 -26.42 -22.33 6.61
C LYS A 314 -25.34 -21.83 7.57
N THR A 315 -25.54 -20.69 8.22
CA THR A 315 -24.56 -20.11 9.14
C THR A 315 -24.37 -21.03 10.35
N TYR A 316 -25.46 -21.58 10.89
CA TYR A 316 -25.39 -22.51 12.00
C TYR A 316 -24.81 -23.88 11.62
N ARG A 317 -25.12 -24.41 10.44
CA ARG A 317 -24.48 -25.64 9.94
C ARG A 317 -22.97 -25.49 9.84
N ASN A 318 -22.52 -24.41 9.19
CA ASN A 318 -21.10 -24.10 9.07
C ASN A 318 -20.44 -23.84 10.43
N ALA A 319 -21.16 -23.28 11.41
CA ALA A 319 -20.65 -23.16 12.76
C ALA A 319 -20.35 -24.53 13.40
N ALA A 320 -21.18 -25.55 13.16
CA ALA A 320 -20.92 -26.91 13.62
C ALA A 320 -19.67 -27.51 12.95
N LEU A 321 -19.54 -27.34 11.64
CA LEU A 321 -18.40 -27.85 10.89
C LEU A 321 -17.09 -27.15 11.30
N ASN A 322 -17.13 -25.83 11.52
CA ASN A 322 -16.01 -25.08 12.04
C ASN A 322 -15.66 -25.47 13.49
N ALA A 323 -16.67 -25.66 14.36
CA ALA A 323 -16.45 -26.14 15.72
C ALA A 323 -15.80 -27.53 15.74
N SER A 324 -16.15 -28.39 14.77
CA SER A 324 -15.52 -29.71 14.61
C SER A 324 -14.02 -29.61 14.31
N MET A 325 -13.54 -28.52 13.70
CA MET A 325 -12.11 -28.29 13.46
C MET A 325 -11.32 -28.06 14.75
N LEU A 326 -11.97 -27.67 15.86
CA LEU A 326 -11.31 -27.55 17.17
C LEU A 326 -11.06 -28.90 17.84
N ILE A 327 -11.68 -29.98 17.36
CA ILE A 327 -11.48 -31.33 17.91
C ILE A 327 -10.20 -31.91 17.26
N PRO A 328 -9.11 -32.10 18.03
CA PRO A 328 -7.85 -32.63 17.49
C PRO A 328 -7.93 -34.13 17.19
N ASP A 329 -8.88 -34.83 17.80
CA ASP A 329 -9.09 -36.27 17.64
C ASP A 329 -9.35 -36.64 16.17
N ARG A 330 -8.67 -37.67 15.67
CA ARG A 330 -8.90 -38.22 14.32
C ARG A 330 -10.23 -38.97 14.21
N GLU A 331 -10.76 -39.49 15.32
CA GLU A 331 -12.08 -40.13 15.38
C GLU A 331 -13.18 -39.20 14.85
N VAL A 332 -13.02 -37.87 15.00
CA VAL A 332 -14.00 -36.90 14.49
C VAL A 332 -14.23 -37.06 12.97
N VAL A 333 -13.19 -37.42 12.22
CA VAL A 333 -13.27 -37.64 10.77
C VAL A 333 -14.09 -38.90 10.49
N THR A 334 -13.81 -40.00 11.19
CA THR A 334 -14.59 -41.24 11.11
C THR A 334 -16.07 -40.98 11.40
N ARG A 335 -16.39 -40.22 12.46
CA ARG A 335 -17.78 -39.89 12.80
C ARG A 335 -18.48 -39.07 11.71
N TRP A 336 -17.78 -38.12 11.08
CA TRP A 336 -18.33 -37.35 9.96
C TRP A 336 -18.52 -38.20 8.70
N ILE A 337 -17.61 -39.14 8.43
CA ILE A 337 -17.75 -40.11 7.34
C ILE A 337 -18.98 -41.00 7.56
N GLU A 338 -19.16 -41.53 8.77
CA GLU A 338 -20.32 -42.35 9.14
C GLU A 338 -21.65 -41.57 9.09
N TYR A 339 -21.61 -40.28 9.43
CA TYR A 339 -22.78 -39.40 9.39
C TYR A 339 -23.15 -38.95 7.97
N PHE A 340 -22.19 -38.80 7.06
CA PHE A 340 -22.38 -38.23 5.72
C PHE A 340 -23.55 -38.84 4.92
N PRO A 341 -23.79 -40.17 4.89
CA PRO A 341 -24.94 -40.74 4.19
C PRO A 341 -26.30 -40.24 4.72
N LYS A 342 -26.38 -39.92 6.03
CA LYS A 342 -27.58 -39.46 6.74
C LYS A 342 -27.73 -37.93 6.74
N ALA A 343 -26.69 -37.20 6.33
CA ALA A 343 -26.70 -35.76 6.31
C ALA A 343 -27.77 -35.22 5.34
N VAL A 344 -28.38 -34.09 5.70
CA VAL A 344 -29.30 -33.37 4.81
C VAL A 344 -28.56 -32.90 3.54
N PRO A 345 -29.23 -32.79 2.37
CA PRO A 345 -28.58 -32.45 1.10
C PRO A 345 -27.67 -31.22 1.19
N ASP A 346 -28.15 -30.15 1.82
CA ASP A 346 -27.40 -28.90 1.97
C ASP A 346 -26.12 -29.03 2.81
N ALA A 347 -26.05 -29.99 3.73
CA ALA A 347 -24.90 -30.20 4.60
C ALA A 347 -23.80 -31.05 3.95
N LYS A 348 -24.14 -31.89 2.96
CA LYS A 348 -23.16 -32.78 2.30
C LYS A 348 -21.98 -32.03 1.67
N PRO A 349 -22.16 -31.00 0.82
CA PRO A 349 -21.02 -30.26 0.26
C PRO A 349 -20.20 -29.54 1.34
N GLU A 350 -20.87 -29.07 2.40
CA GLU A 350 -20.22 -28.40 3.53
C GLU A 350 -19.35 -29.38 4.33
N ILE A 351 -19.82 -30.62 4.57
CA ILE A 351 -19.05 -31.70 5.20
C ILE A 351 -17.83 -32.07 4.36
N ILE A 352 -17.97 -32.26 3.05
CA ILE A 352 -16.85 -32.56 2.15
C ILE A 352 -15.79 -31.45 2.19
N SER A 353 -16.24 -30.19 2.17
CA SER A 353 -15.34 -29.04 2.27
C SER A 353 -14.60 -29.00 3.61
N MET A 354 -15.29 -29.29 4.72
CA MET A 354 -14.69 -29.38 6.05
C MET A 354 -13.66 -30.50 6.13
N LEU A 355 -13.96 -31.69 5.60
CA LEU A 355 -13.03 -32.82 5.53
C LEU A 355 -11.77 -32.46 4.71
N GLY A 356 -11.96 -31.80 3.57
CA GLY A 356 -10.86 -31.25 2.76
C GLY A 356 -10.01 -30.21 3.51
N ASN A 357 -10.64 -29.39 4.36
CA ASN A 357 -9.93 -28.41 5.20
C ASN A 357 -9.15 -29.07 6.34
N ARG A 358 -9.65 -30.17 6.92
CA ARG A 358 -8.96 -30.94 7.95
C ARG A 358 -7.74 -31.67 7.41
N LYS A 359 -7.72 -32.01 6.11
CA LYS A 359 -6.62 -32.72 5.44
C LYS A 359 -6.26 -34.07 6.07
N ASP A 360 -7.23 -34.74 6.69
CA ASP A 360 -7.05 -36.11 7.16
C ASP A 360 -7.26 -37.07 5.99
N GLU A 361 -6.20 -37.80 5.61
CA GLU A 361 -6.20 -38.68 4.44
C GLU A 361 -7.25 -39.82 4.53
N SER A 362 -7.73 -40.16 5.74
CA SER A 362 -8.81 -41.16 5.90
C SER A 362 -10.13 -40.75 5.22
N ALA A 363 -10.33 -39.46 4.92
CA ALA A 363 -11.50 -38.96 4.20
C ALA A 363 -11.38 -39.10 2.67
N ILE A 364 -10.19 -39.35 2.12
CA ILE A 364 -9.95 -39.39 0.66
C ILE A 364 -10.91 -40.36 -0.06
N PRO A 365 -11.16 -41.60 0.41
CA PRO A 365 -12.07 -42.52 -0.28
C PRO A 365 -13.50 -41.98 -0.42
N LEU A 366 -14.02 -41.33 0.64
CA LEU A 366 -15.34 -40.69 0.61
C LEU A 366 -15.37 -39.51 -0.36
N ILE A 367 -14.34 -38.65 -0.31
CA ILE A 367 -14.25 -37.46 -1.17
C ILE A 367 -14.14 -37.89 -2.63
N ARG A 368 -13.31 -38.89 -2.95
CA ARG A 368 -13.17 -39.42 -4.32
C ARG A 368 -14.46 -40.01 -4.86
N THR A 369 -15.18 -40.79 -4.05
CA THR A 369 -16.51 -41.31 -4.41
C THR A 369 -17.53 -40.18 -4.61
N SER A 370 -17.35 -39.04 -3.93
CA SER A 370 -18.24 -37.89 -4.05
C SER A 370 -18.11 -37.12 -5.37
N LEU A 371 -17.08 -37.37 -6.19
CA LEU A 371 -16.96 -36.83 -7.54
C LEU A 371 -18.05 -37.33 -8.50
N THR A 372 -18.72 -38.44 -8.19
CA THR A 372 -19.81 -39.00 -8.99
C THR A 372 -21.17 -38.85 -8.31
N ASN A 373 -21.26 -38.00 -7.27
CA ASN A 373 -22.51 -37.78 -6.56
C ASN A 373 -23.59 -37.18 -7.48
N PRO A 374 -24.88 -37.57 -7.36
CA PRO A 374 -25.95 -36.96 -8.15
C PRO A 374 -26.07 -35.44 -7.93
N ASP A 375 -25.78 -34.95 -6.72
CA ASP A 375 -25.78 -33.52 -6.41
C ASP A 375 -24.50 -32.85 -6.91
N GLN A 376 -24.67 -31.90 -7.85
CA GLN A 376 -23.58 -31.10 -8.41
C GLN A 376 -22.75 -30.39 -7.33
N LYS A 377 -23.38 -29.85 -6.28
CA LYS A 377 -22.64 -29.12 -5.23
C LYS A 377 -21.69 -30.03 -4.47
N VAL A 378 -22.07 -31.31 -4.31
CA VAL A 378 -21.23 -32.32 -3.67
C VAL A 378 -20.05 -32.67 -4.57
N ARG A 379 -20.25 -32.81 -5.88
CA ARG A 379 -19.16 -33.04 -6.84
C ARG A 379 -18.15 -31.90 -6.87
N THR A 380 -18.61 -30.65 -6.95
CA THR A 380 -17.72 -29.49 -6.98
C THR A 380 -16.93 -29.34 -5.67
N ALA A 381 -17.58 -29.59 -4.52
CA ALA A 381 -16.89 -29.60 -3.22
C ALA A 381 -15.84 -30.71 -3.15
N ALA A 382 -16.13 -31.88 -3.71
CA ALA A 382 -15.19 -33.01 -3.76
C ALA A 382 -13.96 -32.70 -4.62
N ALA A 383 -14.15 -32.10 -5.81
CA ALA A 383 -13.04 -31.67 -6.66
C ALA A 383 -12.11 -30.68 -5.95
N ALA A 384 -12.67 -29.65 -5.31
CA ALA A 384 -11.90 -28.68 -4.54
C ALA A 384 -11.18 -29.32 -3.33
N ALA A 385 -11.84 -30.24 -2.62
CA ALA A 385 -11.25 -30.94 -1.49
C ALA A 385 -10.08 -31.85 -1.90
N LEU A 386 -10.22 -32.63 -2.99
CA LEU A 386 -9.13 -33.47 -3.51
C LEU A 386 -7.92 -32.65 -3.95
N ALA A 387 -8.15 -31.57 -4.70
CA ALA A 387 -7.08 -30.67 -5.11
C ALA A 387 -6.29 -30.14 -3.90
N LYS A 388 -7.00 -29.74 -2.84
CA LYS A 388 -6.40 -29.23 -1.60
C LYS A 388 -5.64 -30.30 -0.79
N MET A 389 -6.10 -31.54 -0.81
CA MET A 389 -5.53 -32.64 -0.02
C MET A 389 -4.38 -33.34 -0.72
N GLU A 390 -4.58 -33.71 -1.98
CA GLU A 390 -3.66 -34.57 -2.73
C GLU A 390 -2.76 -33.78 -3.69
N GLY A 391 -3.06 -32.50 -3.96
CA GLY A 391 -2.30 -31.66 -4.89
C GLY A 391 -2.22 -32.32 -6.26
N ALA A 392 -1.02 -32.34 -6.86
CA ALA A 392 -0.78 -32.95 -8.17
C ALA A 392 -1.22 -34.42 -8.26
N ARG A 393 -1.23 -35.19 -7.14
CA ARG A 393 -1.69 -36.58 -7.12
C ARG A 393 -3.18 -36.73 -7.48
N SER A 394 -3.99 -35.68 -7.31
CA SER A 394 -5.41 -35.67 -7.68
C SER A 394 -5.68 -35.46 -9.18
N ALA A 395 -4.66 -35.13 -9.99
CA ALA A 395 -4.86 -34.74 -11.38
C ALA A 395 -5.64 -35.80 -12.19
N GLY A 396 -5.35 -37.09 -12.00
CA GLY A 396 -6.07 -38.18 -12.70
C GLY A 396 -7.56 -38.24 -12.35
N ASP A 397 -7.91 -38.06 -11.07
CA ASP A 397 -9.30 -38.06 -10.62
C ASP A 397 -10.04 -36.81 -11.13
N LEU A 398 -9.39 -35.64 -11.10
CA LEU A 398 -9.94 -34.37 -11.60
C LEU A 398 -10.14 -34.38 -13.12
N ILE A 399 -9.22 -34.98 -13.87
CA ILE A 399 -9.37 -35.18 -15.33
C ILE A 399 -10.57 -36.09 -15.60
N SER A 400 -10.70 -37.18 -14.84
CA SER A 400 -11.84 -38.10 -14.98
C SER A 400 -13.16 -37.40 -14.66
N TYR A 401 -13.20 -36.58 -13.61
CA TYR A 401 -14.35 -35.75 -13.25
C TYR A 401 -14.72 -34.76 -14.37
N LEU A 402 -13.75 -34.06 -14.94
CA LEU A 402 -13.95 -33.14 -16.07
C LEU A 402 -14.55 -33.86 -17.30
N LYS A 403 -14.04 -35.07 -17.62
CA LYS A 403 -14.53 -35.85 -18.77
C LYS A 403 -15.98 -36.28 -18.60
N ASN A 404 -16.37 -36.68 -17.39
CA ASN A 404 -17.65 -37.32 -17.12
C ASN A 404 -18.77 -36.34 -16.72
N SER A 405 -18.45 -35.06 -16.48
CA SER A 405 -19.39 -34.07 -15.93
C SER A 405 -19.49 -32.83 -16.83
N PRO A 406 -20.36 -32.82 -17.87
CA PRO A 406 -20.38 -31.75 -18.88
C PRO A 406 -21.04 -30.44 -18.41
N ASP A 407 -21.68 -30.45 -17.24
CA ASP A 407 -22.35 -29.29 -16.66
C ASP A 407 -21.39 -28.09 -16.46
N PRO A 408 -21.79 -26.84 -16.75
CA PRO A 408 -20.89 -25.69 -16.68
C PRO A 408 -20.19 -25.50 -15.33
N ALA A 409 -20.91 -25.68 -14.20
CA ALA A 409 -20.32 -25.53 -12.88
C ALA A 409 -19.33 -26.66 -12.54
N ASP A 410 -19.57 -27.88 -13.05
CA ASP A 410 -18.62 -28.99 -12.89
C ASP A 410 -17.35 -28.74 -13.72
N GLN A 411 -17.51 -28.22 -14.95
CA GLN A 411 -16.39 -27.84 -15.82
C GLN A 411 -15.52 -26.74 -15.19
N GLU A 412 -16.15 -25.68 -14.67
CA GLU A 412 -15.45 -24.59 -13.98
C GLU A 412 -14.72 -25.09 -12.72
N SER A 413 -15.39 -25.91 -11.91
CA SER A 413 -14.79 -26.48 -10.70
C SER A 413 -13.61 -27.39 -11.02
N ALA A 414 -13.72 -28.25 -12.04
CA ALA A 414 -12.65 -29.12 -12.48
C ALA A 414 -11.47 -28.32 -13.05
N LEU A 415 -11.75 -27.30 -13.86
CA LEU A 415 -10.74 -26.40 -14.43
C LEU A 415 -9.98 -25.66 -13.33
N SER A 416 -10.69 -25.05 -12.38
CA SER A 416 -10.08 -24.36 -11.24
C SER A 416 -9.25 -25.30 -10.38
N ALA A 417 -9.74 -26.52 -10.13
CA ALA A 417 -9.01 -27.53 -9.37
C ALA A 417 -7.72 -27.95 -10.11
N LEU A 418 -7.80 -28.26 -11.40
CA LEU A 418 -6.64 -28.64 -12.21
C LEU A 418 -5.62 -27.51 -12.32
N MET A 419 -6.04 -26.27 -12.58
CA MET A 419 -5.11 -25.11 -12.60
C MET A 419 -4.39 -24.92 -11.26
N SER A 420 -5.02 -25.29 -10.14
CA SER A 420 -4.39 -25.18 -8.81
C SER A 420 -3.37 -26.28 -8.50
N VAL A 421 -3.42 -27.41 -9.22
CA VAL A 421 -2.59 -28.59 -8.91
C VAL A 421 -1.64 -29.02 -10.03
N SER A 422 -1.90 -28.61 -11.28
CA SER A 422 -1.17 -29.10 -12.44
C SER A 422 0.12 -28.30 -12.69
N GLY A 423 1.25 -29.01 -12.72
CA GLY A 423 2.49 -28.54 -13.33
C GLY A 423 2.66 -29.10 -14.74
N SER A 424 3.84 -28.93 -15.35
CA SER A 424 4.09 -29.34 -16.74
C SER A 424 3.78 -30.81 -17.02
N LYS A 425 4.03 -31.70 -16.05
CA LYS A 425 3.79 -33.15 -16.19
C LYS A 425 2.30 -33.48 -16.23
N GLU A 426 1.50 -32.88 -15.35
CA GLU A 426 0.07 -33.14 -15.26
C GLU A 426 -0.68 -32.57 -16.46
N VAL A 427 -0.19 -31.46 -17.04
CA VAL A 427 -0.76 -30.87 -18.26
C VAL A 427 -0.64 -31.83 -19.46
N GLU A 428 0.40 -32.67 -19.53
CA GLU A 428 0.51 -33.69 -20.59
C GLU A 428 -0.60 -34.75 -20.52
N LEU A 429 -1.10 -35.05 -19.32
CA LEU A 429 -2.20 -36.01 -19.12
C LEU A 429 -3.53 -35.52 -19.72
N LEU A 430 -3.62 -34.25 -20.11
CA LEU A 430 -4.82 -33.64 -20.69
C LEU A 430 -4.97 -33.92 -22.19
N LYS A 431 -3.88 -34.29 -22.89
CA LYS A 431 -3.93 -34.51 -24.35
C LYS A 431 -5.01 -35.50 -24.80
N PRO A 432 -5.21 -36.66 -24.13
CA PRO A 432 -6.27 -37.59 -24.52
C PRO A 432 -7.69 -37.00 -24.42
N VAL A 433 -7.90 -36.00 -23.55
CA VAL A 433 -9.21 -35.34 -23.37
C VAL A 433 -9.60 -34.53 -24.60
N LEU A 434 -8.63 -33.98 -25.34
CA LEU A 434 -8.89 -33.28 -26.60
C LEU A 434 -9.58 -34.21 -27.62
N LYS A 435 -9.21 -35.49 -27.62
CA LYS A 435 -9.78 -36.51 -28.52
C LYS A 435 -11.07 -37.11 -27.97
N ASP A 436 -11.05 -37.56 -26.72
CA ASP A 436 -12.10 -38.43 -26.16
C ASP A 436 -13.11 -37.70 -25.26
N GLY A 437 -12.95 -36.39 -25.05
CA GLY A 437 -13.84 -35.58 -24.21
C GLY A 437 -15.14 -35.15 -24.91
N SER A 438 -16.10 -34.64 -24.12
CA SER A 438 -17.23 -33.86 -24.64
C SER A 438 -16.77 -32.50 -25.16
N ASP A 439 -17.62 -31.76 -25.88
CA ASP A 439 -17.28 -30.38 -26.31
C ASP A 439 -17.00 -29.46 -25.11
N ALA A 440 -17.74 -29.63 -24.01
CA ALA A 440 -17.49 -28.91 -22.77
C ALA A 440 -16.09 -29.21 -22.21
N ALA A 441 -15.71 -30.50 -22.15
CA ALA A 441 -14.39 -30.91 -21.68
C ALA A 441 -13.27 -30.44 -22.61
N ARG A 442 -13.46 -30.53 -23.93
CA ARG A 442 -12.50 -30.00 -24.93
C ARG A 442 -12.25 -28.51 -24.72
N LYS A 443 -13.32 -27.73 -24.60
CA LYS A 443 -13.24 -26.29 -24.34
C LYS A 443 -12.41 -26.00 -23.08
N SER A 444 -12.75 -26.63 -21.96
CA SER A 444 -12.04 -26.43 -20.68
C SER A 444 -10.56 -26.80 -20.76
N ILE A 445 -10.23 -27.90 -21.45
CA ILE A 445 -8.83 -28.31 -21.62
C ILE A 445 -8.06 -27.36 -22.54
N ILE A 446 -8.67 -26.86 -23.62
CA ILE A 446 -8.02 -25.85 -24.47
C ILE A 446 -7.69 -24.59 -23.65
N GLU A 447 -8.60 -24.13 -22.79
CA GLU A 447 -8.38 -23.00 -21.88
C GLU A 447 -7.25 -23.30 -20.87
N LEU A 448 -7.18 -24.52 -20.34
CA LEU A 448 -6.11 -24.96 -19.44
C LEU A 448 -4.76 -25.01 -20.15
N LEU A 449 -4.69 -25.57 -21.35
CA LEU A 449 -3.47 -25.62 -22.16
C LEU A 449 -2.98 -24.20 -22.46
N ALA A 450 -3.88 -23.28 -22.83
CA ALA A 450 -3.54 -21.87 -23.03
C ALA A 450 -2.98 -21.21 -21.76
N TRP A 451 -3.56 -21.49 -20.59
CA TRP A 451 -3.06 -21.00 -19.29
C TRP A 451 -1.63 -21.46 -19.01
N SER A 452 -1.24 -22.66 -19.45
CA SER A 452 0.13 -23.18 -19.29
C SER A 452 1.19 -22.41 -20.08
N LYS A 453 0.78 -21.67 -21.12
CA LYS A 453 1.66 -20.92 -22.06
C LYS A 453 2.80 -21.73 -22.67
N ASN A 454 2.62 -23.05 -22.77
CA ASN A 454 3.64 -23.95 -23.28
C ASN A 454 3.40 -24.22 -24.77
N SER A 455 4.32 -23.78 -25.62
CA SER A 455 4.14 -23.82 -27.07
C SER A 455 4.12 -25.22 -27.67
N GLN A 456 4.53 -26.25 -26.91
CA GLN A 456 4.44 -27.64 -27.38
C GLN A 456 2.99 -28.10 -27.64
N TYR A 457 1.99 -27.40 -27.10
CA TYR A 457 0.57 -27.73 -27.28
C TYR A 457 -0.09 -26.96 -28.43
N PHE A 458 0.65 -26.11 -29.15
CA PHE A 458 0.12 -25.36 -30.28
C PHE A 458 -0.47 -26.30 -31.35
N SER A 459 0.28 -27.33 -31.75
CA SER A 459 -0.17 -28.31 -32.75
C SER A 459 -1.32 -29.18 -32.27
N ASP A 460 -1.47 -29.35 -30.95
CA ASP A 460 -2.59 -30.10 -30.36
C ASP A 460 -3.89 -29.28 -30.41
N VAL A 461 -3.81 -27.96 -30.21
CA VAL A 461 -4.99 -27.06 -30.17
C VAL A 461 -5.39 -26.52 -31.53
N MET A 462 -4.44 -26.27 -32.43
CA MET A 462 -4.69 -25.66 -33.75
C MET A 462 -5.82 -26.33 -34.56
N PRO A 463 -5.94 -27.68 -34.63
CA PRO A 463 -7.03 -28.34 -35.36
C PRO A 463 -8.44 -27.96 -34.87
N PHE A 464 -8.59 -27.57 -33.61
CA PHE A 464 -9.89 -27.20 -33.02
C PHE A 464 -10.41 -25.84 -33.48
N THR A 465 -9.60 -25.03 -34.18
CA THR A 465 -10.06 -23.82 -34.90
C THR A 465 -11.06 -24.14 -36.02
N ALA A 466 -11.10 -25.40 -36.48
CA ALA A 466 -12.07 -25.93 -37.43
C ALA A 466 -13.16 -26.81 -36.77
N SER A 467 -13.22 -26.86 -35.43
CA SER A 467 -14.27 -27.61 -34.71
C SER A 467 -15.66 -27.18 -35.19
N ALA A 468 -16.64 -28.09 -35.21
CA ALA A 468 -18.04 -27.73 -35.49
C ALA A 468 -18.68 -26.98 -34.29
N ASP A 469 -18.31 -27.36 -33.07
CA ASP A 469 -18.81 -26.70 -31.86
C ASP A 469 -18.23 -25.29 -31.71
N ARG A 470 -19.11 -24.31 -31.51
CA ARG A 470 -18.74 -22.89 -31.44
C ARG A 470 -17.90 -22.56 -30.21
N ASN A 471 -18.16 -23.20 -29.07
CA ASN A 471 -17.44 -22.91 -27.83
C ASN A 471 -16.02 -23.46 -27.89
N VAL A 472 -15.85 -24.68 -28.40
CA VAL A 472 -14.53 -25.29 -28.65
C VAL A 472 -13.74 -24.46 -29.65
N ARG A 473 -14.37 -24.04 -30.75
CA ARG A 473 -13.73 -23.20 -31.76
C ARG A 473 -13.28 -21.84 -31.20
N ASN A 474 -14.14 -21.17 -30.43
CA ASN A 474 -13.78 -19.92 -29.76
C ASN A 474 -12.61 -20.09 -28.79
N ALA A 475 -12.63 -21.16 -27.98
CA ALA A 475 -11.53 -21.46 -27.06
C ALA A 475 -10.22 -21.71 -27.83
N ALA A 476 -10.27 -22.43 -28.96
CA ALA A 476 -9.10 -22.69 -29.78
C ALA A 476 -8.46 -21.40 -30.32
N TYR A 477 -9.25 -20.50 -30.92
CA TYR A 477 -8.76 -19.20 -31.38
C TYR A 477 -8.19 -18.36 -30.24
N GLY A 478 -8.89 -18.29 -29.10
CA GLY A 478 -8.43 -17.58 -27.91
C GLY A 478 -7.12 -18.14 -27.32
N ALA A 479 -6.87 -19.43 -27.47
CA ALA A 479 -5.68 -20.11 -26.96
C ALA A 479 -4.42 -19.85 -27.79
N LEU A 480 -4.54 -19.62 -29.11
CA LEU A 480 -3.41 -19.60 -30.04
C LEU A 480 -2.31 -18.63 -29.59
N ALA A 481 -2.65 -17.42 -29.13
CA ALA A 481 -1.63 -16.43 -28.77
C ALA A 481 -0.78 -16.81 -27.54
N ASN A 482 -1.35 -17.56 -26.61
CA ASN A 482 -0.59 -18.08 -25.47
C ASN A 482 0.23 -19.33 -25.81
N LEU A 483 -0.14 -20.04 -26.88
CA LEU A 483 0.52 -21.28 -27.30
C LEU A 483 1.51 -21.07 -28.46
N ALA A 484 1.46 -19.96 -29.18
CA ALA A 484 2.30 -19.78 -30.35
C ALA A 484 3.79 -19.64 -29.96
N GLY A 485 4.61 -20.54 -30.51
CA GLY A 485 6.07 -20.50 -30.48
C GLY A 485 6.64 -19.80 -31.72
N SER A 486 7.96 -19.58 -31.74
CA SER A 486 8.64 -18.91 -32.85
C SER A 486 8.51 -19.65 -34.20
N GLY A 487 8.32 -20.98 -34.17
CA GLY A 487 8.17 -21.83 -35.34
C GLY A 487 6.76 -21.89 -35.94
N ASP A 488 5.75 -21.29 -35.29
CA ASP A 488 4.35 -21.45 -35.68
C ASP A 488 3.84 -20.37 -36.66
N GLN A 489 4.71 -19.43 -37.05
CA GLN A 489 4.35 -18.28 -37.89
C GLN A 489 3.74 -18.69 -39.24
N ASP A 490 4.32 -19.68 -39.94
CA ASP A 490 3.80 -20.14 -41.24
C ASP A 490 2.40 -20.76 -41.12
N ALA A 491 2.15 -21.49 -40.03
CA ALA A 491 0.86 -22.11 -39.77
C ALA A 491 -0.22 -21.05 -39.48
N LEU A 492 0.14 -20.02 -38.70
CA LEU A 492 -0.71 -18.88 -38.38
C LEU A 492 -1.00 -18.00 -39.60
N ILE A 493 -0.01 -17.78 -40.47
CA ILE A 493 -0.19 -17.04 -41.74
C ILE A 493 -1.19 -17.77 -42.65
N LYS A 494 -1.08 -19.11 -42.76
CA LYS A 494 -2.04 -19.91 -43.53
C LYS A 494 -3.45 -19.84 -42.93
N LEU A 495 -3.58 -19.98 -41.62
CA LEU A 495 -4.87 -19.87 -40.92
C LEU A 495 -5.49 -18.48 -41.11
N LEU A 496 -4.68 -17.43 -41.00
CA LEU A 496 -5.14 -16.05 -41.19
C LEU A 496 -5.69 -15.81 -42.61
N ALA A 497 -5.04 -16.40 -43.62
CA ALA A 497 -5.47 -16.28 -45.01
C ALA A 497 -6.86 -16.91 -45.23
N SER A 498 -7.18 -18.00 -44.53
CA SER A 498 -8.44 -18.73 -44.65
C SER A 498 -9.54 -18.31 -43.65
N THR A 499 -9.29 -17.32 -42.79
CA THR A 499 -10.21 -16.92 -41.72
C THR A 499 -10.88 -15.59 -42.06
N ASP A 500 -12.21 -15.55 -42.11
CA ASP A 500 -12.97 -14.34 -42.47
C ASP A 500 -13.73 -13.70 -41.31
N ASP A 501 -14.02 -14.45 -40.24
CA ASP A 501 -14.61 -13.88 -39.02
C ASP A 501 -13.64 -12.89 -38.38
N THR A 502 -14.10 -11.65 -38.18
CA THR A 502 -13.26 -10.55 -37.71
C THR A 502 -12.64 -10.80 -36.33
N ASN A 503 -13.34 -11.50 -35.43
CA ASN A 503 -12.78 -11.81 -34.11
C ASN A 503 -11.69 -12.87 -34.24
N TYR A 504 -11.94 -13.91 -35.03
CA TYR A 504 -10.94 -14.95 -35.27
C TYR A 504 -9.71 -14.41 -36.01
N VAL A 505 -9.88 -13.52 -36.98
CA VAL A 505 -8.78 -12.79 -37.62
C VAL A 505 -7.93 -12.09 -36.56
N LYS A 506 -8.55 -11.38 -35.62
CA LYS A 506 -7.82 -10.69 -34.55
C LYS A 506 -7.07 -11.68 -33.64
N ASN A 507 -7.70 -12.78 -33.24
CA ASN A 507 -7.03 -13.83 -32.46
C ASN A 507 -5.79 -14.40 -33.16
N VAL A 508 -5.88 -14.65 -34.47
CA VAL A 508 -4.75 -15.17 -35.26
C VAL A 508 -3.66 -14.12 -35.46
N GLN A 509 -4.02 -12.84 -35.68
CA GLN A 509 -3.08 -11.72 -35.72
C GLN A 509 -2.29 -11.60 -34.41
N ASP A 510 -2.98 -11.66 -33.27
CA ASP A 510 -2.35 -11.59 -31.95
C ASP A 510 -1.43 -12.80 -31.71
N ALA A 511 -1.83 -13.98 -32.18
CA ALA A 511 -0.99 -15.18 -32.11
C ALA A 511 0.25 -15.09 -33.01
N LEU A 512 0.11 -14.55 -34.22
CA LEU A 512 1.23 -14.35 -35.13
C LEU A 512 2.21 -13.31 -34.58
N ALA A 513 1.72 -12.21 -34.02
CA ALA A 513 2.54 -11.23 -33.33
C ALA A 513 3.25 -11.86 -32.11
N ALA A 514 2.55 -12.66 -31.31
CA ALA A 514 3.13 -13.37 -30.17
C ALA A 514 4.26 -14.32 -30.59
N ALA A 515 4.05 -15.11 -31.66
CA ALA A 515 5.06 -15.98 -32.25
C ALA A 515 6.30 -15.22 -32.73
N ALA A 516 6.08 -14.16 -33.52
CA ALA A 516 7.14 -13.30 -34.03
C ALA A 516 7.96 -12.65 -32.90
N ASN A 517 7.29 -12.15 -31.86
CA ASN A 517 7.90 -11.51 -30.70
C ASN A 517 8.70 -12.46 -29.81
N LYS A 518 8.66 -13.79 -30.04
CA LYS A 518 9.61 -14.73 -29.43
C LYS A 518 11.02 -14.65 -30.02
N SER A 519 11.20 -14.01 -31.17
CA SER A 519 12.55 -13.71 -31.69
C SER A 519 13.29 -12.78 -30.71
N SER A 520 14.51 -13.17 -30.33
CA SER A 520 15.39 -12.37 -29.49
C SER A 520 15.93 -11.13 -30.21
N ASP A 521 15.99 -11.16 -31.54
CA ASP A 521 16.37 -10.03 -32.37
C ASP A 521 15.10 -9.27 -32.83
N PRO A 522 14.89 -8.03 -32.36
CA PRO A 522 13.77 -7.21 -32.78
C PRO A 522 13.72 -6.93 -34.29
N ALA A 523 14.88 -6.87 -34.96
CA ALA A 523 14.94 -6.60 -36.38
C ALA A 523 14.33 -7.74 -37.23
N LEU A 524 14.41 -8.99 -36.74
CA LEU A 524 13.96 -10.19 -37.45
C LEU A 524 12.48 -10.53 -37.19
N ARG A 525 11.82 -9.86 -36.24
CA ARG A 525 10.43 -10.18 -35.83
C ARG A 525 9.45 -10.12 -36.99
N SER A 526 9.68 -9.21 -37.94
CA SER A 526 8.78 -9.00 -39.08
C SER A 526 9.15 -9.82 -40.32
N ASP A 527 10.29 -10.51 -40.37
CA ASP A 527 10.85 -11.06 -41.62
C ASP A 527 9.93 -12.07 -42.30
N VAL A 528 9.38 -13.03 -41.53
CA VAL A 528 8.48 -14.06 -42.06
C VAL A 528 7.18 -13.42 -42.58
N ILE A 529 6.65 -12.44 -41.85
CA ILE A 529 5.44 -11.70 -42.21
C ILE A 529 5.68 -10.88 -43.49
N LEU A 530 6.82 -10.18 -43.57
CA LEU A 530 7.22 -9.40 -44.74
C LEU A 530 7.41 -10.27 -45.98
N LYS A 531 8.00 -11.47 -45.82
CA LYS A 531 8.10 -12.45 -46.90
C LYS A 531 6.73 -12.92 -47.37
N ALA A 532 5.79 -13.18 -46.46
CA ALA A 532 4.42 -13.58 -46.81
C ALA A 532 3.63 -12.47 -47.52
N LEU A 533 3.93 -11.19 -47.27
CA LEU A 533 3.31 -10.06 -47.96
C LEU A 533 3.68 -9.99 -49.45
N GLN A 534 4.84 -10.50 -49.86
CA GLN A 534 5.31 -10.45 -51.25
C GLN A 534 4.54 -11.37 -52.21
N GLY A 535 3.85 -12.40 -51.68
CA GLY A 535 3.19 -13.43 -52.50
C GLY A 535 1.72 -13.71 -52.17
N SER A 536 1.06 -12.92 -51.31
CA SER A 536 -0.27 -13.27 -50.79
C SER A 536 -1.41 -12.32 -51.19
N GLY A 537 -2.62 -12.87 -51.30
CA GLY A 537 -3.89 -12.14 -51.35
C GLY A 537 -4.43 -11.72 -49.97
N ALA A 538 -3.68 -11.96 -48.88
CA ALA A 538 -4.09 -11.69 -47.50
C ALA A 538 -3.40 -10.44 -46.90
N LYS A 539 -2.86 -9.54 -47.75
CA LYS A 539 -2.14 -8.32 -47.32
C LYS A 539 -2.91 -7.51 -46.29
N GLU A 540 -4.22 -7.34 -46.49
CA GLU A 540 -5.11 -6.60 -45.59
C GLU A 540 -5.15 -7.18 -44.16
N LYS A 541 -4.97 -8.50 -44.03
CA LYS A 541 -4.96 -9.19 -42.73
C LYS A 541 -3.56 -9.24 -42.10
N LEU A 542 -2.49 -9.23 -42.91
CA LEU A 542 -1.11 -9.33 -42.43
C LEU A 542 -0.50 -7.99 -42.00
N ILE A 543 -0.81 -6.89 -42.70
CA ILE A 543 -0.25 -5.57 -42.39
C ILE A 543 -0.50 -5.14 -40.93
N PRO A 544 -1.70 -5.32 -40.34
CA PRO A 544 -1.95 -4.95 -38.95
C PRO A 544 -1.01 -5.61 -37.93
N VAL A 545 -0.46 -6.80 -38.24
CA VAL A 545 0.47 -7.51 -37.34
C VAL A 545 1.79 -6.77 -37.20
N LEU A 546 2.21 -6.04 -38.25
CA LEU A 546 3.47 -5.29 -38.26
C LEU A 546 3.54 -4.19 -37.21
N ALA A 547 2.39 -3.68 -36.75
CA ALA A 547 2.35 -2.71 -35.66
C ALA A 547 2.91 -3.26 -34.35
N SER A 548 2.77 -4.57 -34.11
CA SER A 548 3.24 -5.26 -32.90
C SER A 548 4.61 -5.92 -33.04
N THR A 549 5.07 -6.17 -34.26
CA THR A 549 6.40 -6.76 -34.51
C THR A 549 7.46 -5.70 -34.82
N GLY A 550 7.05 -4.56 -35.38
CA GLY A 550 7.89 -3.39 -35.60
C GLY A 550 8.99 -3.58 -36.64
N GLY A 551 9.99 -2.68 -36.60
CA GLY A 551 11.17 -2.73 -37.46
C GLY A 551 11.12 -1.79 -38.68
N ASN A 552 12.30 -1.32 -39.10
CA ASN A 552 12.43 -0.31 -40.15
C ASN A 552 11.90 -0.78 -41.51
N GLU A 553 12.15 -2.05 -41.88
CA GLU A 553 11.64 -2.61 -43.14
C GLU A 553 10.13 -2.78 -43.12
N ALA A 554 9.55 -3.15 -41.97
CA ALA A 554 8.10 -3.21 -41.80
C ALA A 554 7.47 -1.83 -41.96
N LEU A 555 8.04 -0.81 -41.32
CA LEU A 555 7.58 0.57 -41.47
C LEU A 555 7.65 1.04 -42.92
N LYS A 556 8.78 0.78 -43.62
CA LYS A 556 8.92 1.12 -45.05
C LYS A 556 7.85 0.45 -45.92
N VAL A 557 7.55 -0.83 -45.68
CA VAL A 557 6.51 -1.55 -46.43
C VAL A 557 5.13 -0.95 -46.16
N VAL A 558 4.79 -0.66 -44.90
CA VAL A 558 3.50 -0.07 -44.53
C VAL A 558 3.33 1.32 -45.14
N LEU A 559 4.38 2.15 -45.16
CA LEU A 559 4.35 3.46 -45.81
C LEU A 559 4.21 3.35 -47.33
N LYS A 560 4.93 2.41 -47.97
CA LYS A 560 4.80 2.17 -49.40
C LYS A 560 3.38 1.74 -49.78
N GLU A 561 2.75 0.86 -49.00
CA GLU A 561 1.36 0.43 -49.22
C GLU A 561 0.35 1.54 -48.88
N PHE A 562 0.65 2.40 -47.89
CA PHE A 562 -0.15 3.61 -47.62
C PHE A 562 -0.12 4.60 -48.79
N GLU A 563 1.04 4.80 -49.42
CA GLU A 563 1.17 5.71 -50.57
C GLU A 563 0.49 5.14 -51.83
N ASN A 564 0.72 3.86 -52.12
CA ASN A 564 0.37 3.26 -53.41
C ASN A 564 -0.89 2.38 -53.39
N GLY A 565 -1.47 2.11 -52.21
CA GLY A 565 -2.59 1.20 -52.04
C GLY A 565 -3.97 1.77 -52.41
N SER A 566 -4.98 0.89 -52.44
CA SER A 566 -6.39 1.26 -52.57
C SER A 566 -6.88 2.07 -51.34
N PRO A 567 -8.01 2.80 -51.42
CA PRO A 567 -8.53 3.54 -50.26
C PRO A 567 -8.71 2.67 -49.00
N ALA A 568 -9.16 1.43 -49.15
CA ALA A 568 -9.27 0.46 -48.05
C ALA A 568 -7.90 0.08 -47.48
N MET A 569 -6.92 -0.17 -48.34
CA MET A 569 -5.54 -0.48 -47.91
C MET A 569 -4.87 0.70 -47.20
N ARG A 570 -5.10 1.94 -47.68
CA ARG A 570 -4.60 3.15 -47.03
C ARG A 570 -5.12 3.26 -45.60
N ASP A 571 -6.40 2.99 -45.40
CA ASP A 571 -7.02 3.03 -44.08
C ASP A 571 -6.46 1.93 -43.15
N ILE A 572 -6.22 0.71 -43.66
CA ILE A 572 -5.55 -0.36 -42.91
C ILE A 572 -4.12 0.05 -42.51
N CYS A 573 -3.33 0.55 -43.47
CA CYS A 573 -1.97 0.99 -43.20
C CYS A 573 -1.96 2.13 -42.18
N PHE A 574 -2.87 3.09 -42.30
CA PHE A 574 -2.99 4.19 -41.37
C PHE A 574 -3.35 3.73 -39.94
N ARG A 575 -4.32 2.83 -39.80
CA ARG A 575 -4.64 2.19 -38.51
C ARG A 575 -3.45 1.45 -37.93
N THR A 576 -2.65 0.78 -38.78
CA THR A 576 -1.41 0.09 -38.39
C THR A 576 -0.35 1.08 -37.88
N LEU A 577 -0.12 2.18 -38.59
CA LEU A 577 0.84 3.23 -38.19
C LEU A 577 0.46 3.88 -36.84
N THR A 578 -0.83 4.10 -36.61
CA THR A 578 -1.32 4.70 -35.35
C THR A 578 -1.36 3.70 -34.18
N SER A 579 -1.35 2.39 -34.46
CA SER A 579 -1.25 1.33 -33.45
C SER A 579 0.17 0.81 -33.22
N TRP A 580 1.17 1.36 -33.92
CA TRP A 580 2.57 0.94 -33.80
C TRP A 580 3.05 1.00 -32.34
N GLU A 581 3.68 -0.08 -31.86
CA GLU A 581 4.03 -0.23 -30.44
C GLU A 581 5.16 0.71 -29.99
N ASP A 582 6.13 0.97 -30.88
CA ASP A 582 7.23 1.89 -30.61
C ASP A 582 7.02 3.28 -31.26
N TYR A 583 7.89 4.23 -30.92
CA TYR A 583 7.81 5.60 -31.41
C TYR A 583 8.51 5.82 -32.77
N THR A 584 9.03 4.78 -33.42
CA THR A 584 9.75 4.92 -34.70
C THR A 584 8.85 5.43 -35.82
N CYS A 585 7.55 5.13 -35.74
CA CYS A 585 6.52 5.60 -36.66
C CYS A 585 6.19 7.11 -36.49
N SER A 586 6.63 7.76 -35.41
CA SER A 586 6.30 9.16 -35.14
C SER A 586 6.72 10.10 -36.27
N SER A 587 7.87 9.86 -36.91
CA SER A 587 8.29 10.68 -38.06
C SER A 587 7.32 10.57 -39.23
N ALA A 588 6.79 9.37 -39.51
CA ALA A 588 5.80 9.18 -40.56
C ALA A 588 4.45 9.83 -40.22
N LEU A 589 3.98 9.69 -38.98
CA LEU A 589 2.74 10.34 -38.52
C LEU A 589 2.85 11.86 -38.59
N TYR A 590 4.02 12.42 -38.29
CA TYR A 590 4.30 13.83 -38.49
C TYR A 590 4.17 14.24 -39.96
N GLU A 591 4.78 13.51 -40.90
CA GLU A 591 4.68 13.85 -42.34
C GLU A 591 3.23 13.74 -42.85
N ILE A 592 2.47 12.73 -42.40
CA ILE A 592 1.05 12.58 -42.75
C ILE A 592 0.23 13.76 -42.22
N CYS A 593 0.45 14.18 -40.97
CA CYS A 593 -0.18 15.37 -40.41
C CYS A 593 0.22 16.64 -41.21
N ALA A 594 1.51 16.81 -41.49
CA ALA A 594 2.04 17.96 -42.22
C ALA A 594 1.53 18.06 -43.67
N SER A 595 1.14 16.94 -44.28
CA SER A 595 0.56 16.92 -45.63
C SER A 595 -0.79 17.66 -45.75
N GLY A 596 -1.48 17.91 -44.64
CA GLY A 596 -2.81 18.53 -44.64
C GLY A 596 -3.93 17.64 -45.22
N ASN A 597 -3.71 16.32 -45.31
CA ASN A 597 -4.70 15.38 -45.82
C ASN A 597 -5.95 15.36 -44.93
N LYS A 598 -7.10 15.80 -45.45
CA LYS A 598 -8.35 15.94 -44.69
C LYS A 598 -8.84 14.66 -44.00
N THR A 599 -8.46 13.48 -44.50
CA THR A 599 -8.87 12.20 -43.92
C THR A 599 -7.95 11.77 -42.77
N PHE A 600 -6.64 11.98 -42.92
CA PHE A 600 -5.64 11.39 -42.02
C PHE A 600 -4.93 12.39 -41.11
N GLU A 601 -5.04 13.70 -41.36
CA GLU A 601 -4.34 14.75 -40.61
C GLU A 601 -4.66 14.69 -39.11
N ALA A 602 -5.94 14.78 -38.75
CA ALA A 602 -6.35 14.81 -37.35
C ALA A 602 -5.99 13.51 -36.60
N PRO A 603 -6.30 12.31 -37.14
CA PRO A 603 -5.90 11.08 -36.48
C PRO A 603 -4.38 10.88 -36.44
N ALA A 604 -3.62 11.43 -37.38
CA ALA A 604 -2.15 11.33 -37.39
C ALA A 604 -1.55 12.18 -36.27
N PHE A 605 -2.10 13.38 -36.04
CA PHE A 605 -1.76 14.23 -34.90
C PHE A 605 -1.97 13.48 -33.57
N GLU A 606 -3.14 12.84 -33.39
CA GLU A 606 -3.44 12.07 -32.17
C GLU A 606 -2.49 10.87 -31.99
N GLY A 607 -2.23 10.13 -33.07
CA GLY A 607 -1.29 9.01 -33.07
C GLY A 607 0.13 9.45 -32.69
N TYR A 608 0.58 10.57 -33.24
CA TYR A 608 1.90 11.16 -32.97
C TYR A 608 2.06 11.52 -31.50
N VAL A 609 1.08 12.25 -30.94
CA VAL A 609 1.08 12.67 -29.53
C VAL A 609 1.06 11.45 -28.61
N LYS A 610 0.24 10.43 -28.91
CA LYS A 610 0.18 9.18 -28.14
C LYS A 610 1.51 8.43 -28.14
N GLN A 611 2.17 8.31 -29.29
CA GLN A 611 3.45 7.60 -29.39
C GLN A 611 4.55 8.29 -28.60
N ILE A 612 4.66 9.62 -28.66
CA ILE A 612 5.69 10.37 -27.92
C ILE A 612 5.46 10.29 -26.42
N ARG A 613 4.20 10.40 -25.98
CA ARG A 613 3.85 10.24 -24.57
C ARG A 613 4.43 8.95 -24.00
N ASN A 614 4.24 7.85 -24.73
CA ASN A 614 4.66 6.50 -24.32
C ASN A 614 6.13 6.19 -24.64
N ALA A 615 6.82 7.03 -25.40
CA ALA A 615 8.19 6.78 -25.84
C ALA A 615 9.16 6.72 -24.64
N PRO A 616 10.04 5.71 -24.57
CA PRO A 616 11.07 5.60 -23.53
C PRO A 616 12.31 6.46 -23.88
N ILE A 617 12.10 7.76 -24.10
CA ILE A 617 13.14 8.73 -24.42
C ILE A 617 13.17 9.86 -23.37
N PRO A 618 14.31 10.57 -23.20
CA PRO A 618 14.42 11.68 -22.24
C PRO A 618 13.39 12.79 -22.47
N ASP A 619 13.02 13.49 -21.40
CA ASP A 619 12.02 14.56 -21.42
C ASP A 619 12.38 15.69 -22.40
N GLU A 620 13.67 16.00 -22.55
CA GLU A 620 14.18 16.98 -23.51
C GLU A 620 13.88 16.54 -24.95
N GLN A 621 14.02 15.25 -25.25
CA GLN A 621 13.71 14.71 -26.58
C GLN A 621 12.21 14.71 -26.84
N LYS A 622 11.38 14.40 -25.82
CA LYS A 622 9.92 14.52 -25.93
C LYS A 622 9.51 15.96 -26.19
N LEU A 623 10.12 16.92 -25.50
CA LEU A 623 9.87 18.35 -25.71
C LEU A 623 10.18 18.75 -27.16
N LEU A 624 11.32 18.34 -27.72
CA LEU A 624 11.65 18.63 -29.12
C LEU A 624 10.61 18.09 -30.10
N LEU A 625 10.10 16.89 -29.87
CA LEU A 625 9.06 16.28 -30.70
C LEU A 625 7.70 16.99 -30.55
N PHE A 626 7.31 17.36 -29.33
CA PHE A 626 6.10 18.16 -29.11
C PHE A 626 6.19 19.56 -29.73
N ARG A 627 7.37 20.21 -29.65
CA ARG A 627 7.63 21.49 -30.33
C ARG A 627 7.54 21.34 -31.84
N LYS A 628 8.01 20.21 -32.39
CA LYS A 628 7.96 19.93 -33.84
C LYS A 628 6.53 19.85 -34.36
N ILE A 629 5.60 19.23 -33.62
CA ILE A 629 4.19 19.10 -34.06
C ILE A 629 3.29 20.28 -33.67
N MET A 630 3.71 21.13 -32.72
CA MET A 630 2.93 22.29 -32.26
C MET A 630 2.40 23.21 -33.39
N PRO A 631 3.15 23.51 -34.47
CA PRO A 631 2.62 24.30 -35.59
C PRO A 631 1.40 23.68 -36.28
N PHE A 632 1.19 22.37 -36.15
CA PHE A 632 0.06 21.62 -36.71
C PHE A 632 -1.08 21.42 -35.70
N ALA A 633 -0.98 22.00 -34.50
CA ALA A 633 -2.11 22.12 -33.57
C ALA A 633 -3.01 23.28 -34.01
N LEU A 634 -3.85 23.02 -35.03
CA LEU A 634 -4.62 24.02 -35.76
C LEU A 634 -5.73 24.70 -34.95
N ASP A 635 -6.11 24.14 -33.81
CA ASP A 635 -7.13 24.67 -32.91
C ASP A 635 -6.66 24.69 -31.44
N ALA A 636 -7.42 25.41 -30.60
CA ALA A 636 -7.10 25.58 -29.18
C ALA A 636 -7.10 24.24 -28.41
N GLY A 637 -7.97 23.30 -28.77
CA GLY A 637 -8.06 21.98 -28.13
C GLY A 637 -6.77 21.19 -28.31
N ARG A 638 -6.28 21.11 -29.55
CA ARG A 638 -5.01 20.44 -29.87
C ARG A 638 -3.80 21.12 -29.24
N LYS A 639 -3.76 22.46 -29.21
CA LYS A 639 -2.70 23.20 -28.51
C LYS A 639 -2.69 22.85 -27.03
N ASN A 640 -3.87 22.84 -26.39
CA ASN A 640 -4.02 22.50 -24.98
C ASN A 640 -3.65 21.04 -24.67
N GLN A 641 -3.90 20.12 -25.60
CA GLN A 641 -3.44 18.74 -25.48
C GLN A 641 -1.91 18.64 -25.46
N ILE A 642 -1.22 19.29 -26.40
CA ILE A 642 0.26 19.31 -26.40
C ILE A 642 0.77 19.98 -25.12
N ILE A 643 0.23 21.13 -24.72
CA ILE A 643 0.61 21.84 -23.50
C ILE A 643 0.47 20.94 -22.26
N SER A 644 -0.61 20.17 -22.17
CA SER A 644 -0.85 19.21 -21.08
C SER A 644 0.18 18.07 -21.05
N GLU A 645 0.57 17.57 -22.23
CA GLU A 645 1.61 16.54 -22.36
C GLU A 645 3.01 17.10 -22.03
N ILE A 646 3.34 18.31 -22.48
CA ILE A 646 4.58 19.02 -22.09
C ILE A 646 4.58 19.28 -20.58
N GLY A 647 3.42 19.55 -19.96
CA GLY A 647 3.23 19.68 -18.51
C GLY A 647 3.68 18.47 -17.67
N ARG A 648 3.97 17.33 -18.30
CA ARG A 648 4.53 16.14 -17.65
C ARG A 648 6.06 16.11 -17.66
N LEU A 649 6.70 16.95 -18.46
CA LEU A 649 8.15 16.96 -18.70
C LEU A 649 8.83 17.87 -17.68
N LYS A 650 9.71 17.32 -16.84
CA LYS A 650 10.27 18.02 -15.67
C LYS A 650 11.55 18.79 -16.00
N THR A 651 11.54 19.60 -17.06
CA THR A 651 12.71 20.35 -17.55
C THR A 651 12.47 21.87 -17.57
N TYR A 652 13.53 22.66 -17.34
CA TYR A 652 13.44 24.13 -17.42
C TYR A 652 13.00 24.58 -18.83
N GLN A 653 13.49 23.91 -19.87
CA GLN A 653 13.13 24.17 -21.26
C GLN A 653 11.63 23.98 -21.51
N ALA A 654 11.00 22.96 -20.89
CA ALA A 654 9.56 22.74 -21.01
C ALA A 654 8.76 23.86 -20.32
N LEU A 655 9.21 24.30 -19.14
CA LEU A 655 8.60 25.43 -18.42
C LEU A 655 8.67 26.73 -19.24
N PHE A 656 9.84 27.03 -19.79
CA PHE A 656 10.05 28.23 -20.60
C PHE A 656 9.23 28.22 -21.88
N PHE A 657 9.14 27.06 -22.55
CA PHE A 657 8.32 26.94 -23.76
C PHE A 657 6.82 27.14 -23.47
N ILE A 658 6.29 26.57 -22.39
CA ILE A 658 4.87 26.76 -22.03
C ILE A 658 4.56 28.20 -21.61
N ALA A 659 5.54 28.93 -21.06
CA ALA A 659 5.34 30.31 -20.64
C ALA A 659 4.90 31.23 -21.79
N GLU A 660 5.28 30.92 -23.03
CA GLU A 660 4.86 31.64 -24.24
C GLU A 660 3.34 31.56 -24.50
N TYR A 661 2.66 30.56 -23.93
CA TYR A 661 1.22 30.32 -24.08
C TYR A 661 0.38 30.88 -22.93
N LEU A 662 0.99 31.49 -21.90
CA LEU A 662 0.27 32.03 -20.75
C LEU A 662 -0.57 33.28 -21.06
N ASP A 663 -0.23 34.00 -22.12
CA ASP A 663 -0.94 35.23 -22.51
C ASP A 663 -2.06 35.02 -23.53
N ASP A 664 -2.08 33.87 -24.22
CA ASP A 664 -3.12 33.54 -25.17
C ASP A 664 -4.39 33.08 -24.42
N PRO A 665 -5.53 33.80 -24.54
CA PRO A 665 -6.77 33.43 -23.86
C PRO A 665 -7.22 31.99 -24.11
N ALA A 666 -6.95 31.44 -25.30
CA ALA A 666 -7.38 30.10 -25.68
C ALA A 666 -6.55 28.98 -25.04
N THR A 667 -5.34 29.28 -24.58
CA THR A 667 -4.39 28.29 -24.04
C THR A 667 -3.91 28.58 -22.61
N SER A 668 -4.14 29.80 -22.11
CA SER A 668 -3.64 30.31 -20.83
C SER A 668 -3.92 29.42 -19.61
N SER A 669 -5.12 28.85 -19.49
CA SER A 669 -5.48 27.98 -18.36
C SER A 669 -4.73 26.64 -18.38
N ALA A 670 -4.63 26.01 -19.56
CA ALA A 670 -3.85 24.79 -19.73
C ALA A 670 -2.35 25.04 -19.51
N ALA A 671 -1.84 26.17 -20.02
CA ALA A 671 -0.46 26.60 -19.83
C ALA A 671 -0.13 26.86 -18.36
N ALA A 672 -1.03 27.50 -17.61
CA ALA A 672 -0.84 27.74 -16.19
C ALA A 672 -0.80 26.45 -15.37
N SER A 673 -1.70 25.51 -15.68
CA SER A 673 -1.73 24.20 -15.05
C SER A 673 -0.47 23.38 -15.37
N ALA A 674 -0.01 23.42 -16.63
CA ALA A 674 1.20 22.76 -17.06
C ALA A 674 2.46 23.37 -16.41
N ALA A 675 2.57 24.70 -16.35
CA ALA A 675 3.67 25.40 -15.69
C ALA A 675 3.78 25.02 -14.20
N MET A 676 2.65 24.96 -13.49
CA MET A 676 2.60 24.46 -12.11
C MET A 676 3.13 23.03 -12.03
N ARG A 677 2.60 22.13 -12.87
CA ARG A 677 2.98 20.71 -12.87
C ARG A 677 4.45 20.49 -13.20
N ILE A 678 5.07 21.35 -13.99
CA ILE A 678 6.50 21.25 -14.32
C ILE A 678 7.35 21.74 -13.14
N ALA A 679 7.09 22.95 -12.65
CA ALA A 679 7.98 23.61 -11.69
C ALA A 679 7.86 23.07 -10.26
N LEU A 680 6.66 22.70 -9.80
CA LEU A 680 6.46 22.25 -8.42
C LEU A 680 7.06 20.86 -8.17
N PRO A 681 7.45 20.51 -6.92
CA PRO A 681 7.96 19.18 -6.59
C PRO A 681 6.96 18.06 -6.90
N SER A 682 7.43 16.91 -7.37
CA SER A 682 6.62 15.69 -7.48
C SER A 682 6.29 15.11 -6.10
N THR A 683 5.20 14.36 -5.98
CA THR A 683 4.84 13.63 -4.74
C THR A 683 6.01 12.76 -4.25
N GLY A 684 6.51 13.04 -3.05
CA GLY A 684 7.66 12.35 -2.45
C GLY A 684 9.02 13.03 -2.67
N SER A 685 9.09 14.09 -3.48
CA SER A 685 10.27 14.95 -3.62
C SER A 685 10.09 16.29 -2.90
N ARG A 686 11.17 16.83 -2.32
CA ARG A 686 11.21 18.18 -1.74
C ARG A 686 11.79 19.23 -2.70
N THR A 687 12.32 18.83 -3.83
CA THR A 687 13.00 19.73 -4.78
C THR A 687 12.09 20.01 -5.98
N GLY A 688 11.83 21.30 -6.23
CA GLY A 688 11.20 21.82 -7.44
C GLY A 688 12.13 22.83 -8.11
N MET A 689 11.69 23.39 -9.23
CA MET A 689 12.47 24.39 -9.98
C MET A 689 12.49 25.73 -9.25
N TYR A 690 13.61 26.45 -9.35
CA TYR A 690 13.81 27.74 -8.69
C TYR A 690 14.47 28.73 -9.66
N GLY A 691 14.53 29.99 -9.24
CA GLY A 691 15.10 31.08 -10.04
C GLY A 691 14.11 32.18 -10.34
N THR A 692 14.62 33.32 -10.78
CA THR A 692 13.83 34.53 -11.07
C THR A 692 12.80 34.26 -12.16
N LEU A 693 13.21 33.62 -13.26
CA LEU A 693 12.29 33.28 -14.36
C LEU A 693 11.20 32.31 -13.91
N VAL A 694 11.52 31.32 -13.06
CA VAL A 694 10.52 30.39 -12.51
C VAL A 694 9.51 31.14 -11.66
N ARG A 695 9.98 32.10 -10.83
CA ARG A 695 9.12 32.96 -10.00
C ARG A 695 8.13 33.73 -10.85
N GLU A 696 8.61 34.38 -11.92
CA GLU A 696 7.80 35.17 -12.84
C GLU A 696 6.74 34.32 -13.53
N ILE A 697 7.15 33.16 -14.08
CA ILE A 697 6.25 32.24 -14.78
C ILE A 697 5.17 31.71 -13.84
N LEU A 698 5.53 31.27 -12.64
CA LEU A 698 4.59 30.75 -11.65
C LEU A 698 3.64 31.83 -11.12
N SER A 699 4.14 33.05 -10.87
CA SER A 699 3.29 34.18 -10.46
C SER A 699 2.26 34.51 -11.53
N LYS A 700 2.68 34.50 -12.79
CA LYS A 700 1.79 34.70 -13.94
C LYS A 700 0.80 33.55 -14.08
N ALA A 701 1.25 32.30 -13.94
CA ALA A 701 0.37 31.12 -13.98
C ALA A 701 -0.71 31.19 -12.88
N ALA A 702 -0.34 31.54 -11.64
CA ALA A 702 -1.28 31.71 -10.53
C ALA A 702 -2.38 32.75 -10.85
N ALA A 703 -2.03 33.84 -11.52
CA ALA A 703 -2.99 34.87 -11.94
C ALA A 703 -3.93 34.41 -13.07
N LYS A 704 -3.53 33.43 -13.88
CA LYS A 704 -4.34 32.88 -14.99
C LYS A 704 -5.26 31.73 -14.55
N LEU A 705 -5.02 31.13 -13.39
CA LEU A 705 -5.90 30.12 -12.80
C LEU A 705 -7.10 30.80 -12.12
N THR A 706 -8.26 30.86 -12.78
CA THR A 706 -9.47 31.53 -12.27
C THR A 706 -10.64 30.55 -12.11
N GLY A 707 -11.43 30.72 -11.05
CA GLY A 707 -12.64 29.93 -10.78
C GLY A 707 -12.50 28.99 -9.57
N PRO A 708 -13.63 28.56 -8.96
CA PRO A 708 -13.63 27.82 -7.69
C PRO A 708 -12.85 26.50 -7.73
N GLU A 709 -12.83 25.84 -8.90
CA GLU A 709 -12.14 24.57 -9.11
C GLU A 709 -10.60 24.72 -9.19
N SER A 710 -10.09 25.94 -9.38
CA SER A 710 -8.65 26.23 -9.53
C SER A 710 -8.01 26.88 -8.31
N ASP A 711 -8.78 27.15 -7.25
CA ASP A 711 -8.29 27.84 -6.03
C ASP A 711 -7.22 27.02 -5.31
N TYR A 712 -7.38 25.69 -5.26
CA TYR A 712 -6.39 24.78 -4.71
C TYR A 712 -5.03 24.84 -5.44
N ASN A 713 -5.05 24.85 -6.77
CA ASN A 713 -3.83 24.92 -7.59
C ASN A 713 -3.12 26.27 -7.39
N ARG A 714 -3.88 27.37 -7.26
CA ARG A 714 -3.33 28.70 -6.99
C ARG A 714 -2.66 28.75 -5.62
N GLU A 715 -3.30 28.19 -4.59
CA GLU A 715 -2.73 28.11 -3.25
C GLU A 715 -1.44 27.27 -3.22
N MET A 716 -1.40 26.16 -3.96
CA MET A 716 -0.17 25.37 -4.12
C MET A 716 0.98 26.17 -4.74
N ILE A 717 0.71 26.94 -5.81
CA ILE A 717 1.72 27.80 -6.43
C ILE A 717 2.20 28.86 -5.45
N ASN A 718 1.29 29.57 -4.78
CA ASN A 718 1.64 30.63 -3.83
C ASN A 718 2.49 30.10 -2.68
N LYS A 719 2.08 28.98 -2.07
CA LYS A 719 2.85 28.31 -1.02
C LYS A 719 4.24 27.90 -1.49
N TYR A 720 4.36 27.43 -2.73
CA TYR A 720 5.65 27.09 -3.31
C TYR A 720 6.51 28.34 -3.53
N LEU A 721 5.93 29.42 -4.07
CA LEU A 721 6.61 30.70 -4.28
C LEU A 721 7.16 31.30 -2.97
N ASP A 722 6.40 31.19 -1.87
CA ASP A 722 6.81 31.66 -0.54
C ASP A 722 7.99 30.85 0.03
N ALA A 723 8.03 29.55 -0.26
CA ALA A 723 9.09 28.64 0.19
C ALA A 723 10.26 28.51 -0.80
N MET A 724 10.17 29.11 -1.98
CA MET A 724 11.16 28.95 -3.06
C MET A 724 12.45 29.70 -2.72
N PRO A 725 13.65 29.09 -2.91
CA PRO A 725 14.93 29.75 -2.67
C PRO A 725 15.10 31.10 -3.39
N ALA A 726 15.92 31.98 -2.82
CA ALA A 726 16.23 33.30 -3.36
C ALA A 726 17.33 33.30 -4.44
N ASP A 727 17.82 32.13 -4.83
CA ASP A 727 18.82 31.98 -5.91
C ASP A 727 18.23 32.43 -7.26
N GLU A 728 19.05 33.05 -8.11
CA GLU A 728 18.64 33.57 -9.42
C GLU A 728 18.33 32.45 -10.42
N GLY A 729 18.89 31.26 -10.24
CA GLY A 729 18.70 30.10 -11.13
C GLY A 729 19.19 30.37 -12.56
N PHE A 730 18.51 29.77 -13.56
CA PHE A 730 18.84 30.00 -14.96
C PHE A 730 18.48 31.42 -15.41
N LYS A 731 19.41 32.08 -16.11
CA LYS A 731 19.18 33.34 -16.82
C LYS A 731 19.36 33.17 -18.32
N SER A 732 18.57 33.89 -19.11
CA SER A 732 18.71 33.83 -20.57
C SER A 732 20.02 34.47 -21.02
N MET A 733 20.85 33.71 -21.74
CA MET A 733 22.09 34.21 -22.34
C MET A 733 21.85 34.94 -23.67
N PHE A 734 20.75 34.62 -24.35
CA PHE A 734 20.35 35.25 -25.61
C PHE A 734 19.05 36.02 -25.44
N ASN A 735 18.99 37.25 -25.95
CA ASN A 735 17.83 38.12 -25.80
C ASN A 735 16.69 37.82 -26.80
N GLY A 736 16.88 36.84 -27.69
CA GLY A 736 15.89 36.44 -28.69
C GLY A 736 15.81 37.34 -29.92
N LYS A 737 16.50 38.48 -29.94
CA LYS A 737 16.29 39.56 -30.91
C LYS A 737 17.53 39.90 -31.72
N ASP A 738 18.67 40.04 -31.08
CA ASP A 738 19.92 40.49 -31.70
C ASP A 738 21.15 39.96 -30.95
N LEU A 739 22.34 40.26 -31.47
CA LEU A 739 23.61 39.80 -30.88
C LEU A 739 24.10 40.71 -29.73
N THR A 740 23.23 41.53 -29.11
CA THR A 740 23.62 42.30 -27.92
C THR A 740 24.06 41.35 -26.81
N GLY A 741 25.21 41.63 -26.20
CA GLY A 741 25.84 40.74 -25.21
C GLY A 741 26.73 39.66 -25.82
N TRP A 742 26.90 39.63 -27.14
CA TRP A 742 27.81 38.75 -27.86
C TRP A 742 28.93 39.54 -28.55
N GLN A 743 30.08 38.90 -28.73
CA GLN A 743 31.27 39.47 -29.35
C GLN A 743 32.06 38.39 -30.09
N GLY A 744 33.02 38.79 -30.92
CA GLY A 744 33.88 37.84 -31.63
C GLY A 744 34.86 37.16 -30.67
N LEU A 745 35.08 35.85 -30.82
CA LEU A 745 36.05 35.14 -30.01
C LEU A 745 37.48 35.55 -30.43
N VAL A 746 38.26 36.08 -29.48
CA VAL A 746 39.70 36.34 -29.67
C VAL A 746 40.51 35.20 -29.09
N GLU A 747 41.16 34.44 -29.98
CA GLU A 747 42.00 33.29 -29.64
C GLU A 747 41.31 32.27 -28.72
N ASN A 748 42.03 31.22 -28.30
CA ASN A 748 41.53 30.31 -27.26
C ASN A 748 41.68 30.95 -25.85
N PRO A 749 40.90 30.49 -24.84
CA PRO A 749 40.90 31.09 -23.50
C PRO A 749 42.28 31.16 -22.82
N VAL A 750 43.17 30.20 -23.08
CA VAL A 750 44.52 30.15 -22.47
C VAL A 750 45.45 31.19 -23.08
N ALA A 751 45.39 31.38 -24.41
CA ALA A 751 46.16 32.42 -25.09
C ALA A 751 45.61 33.81 -24.73
N ARG A 752 44.28 33.95 -24.71
CA ARG A 752 43.58 35.19 -24.35
C ARG A 752 43.95 35.67 -22.94
N SER A 753 44.01 34.78 -21.94
CA SER A 753 44.32 35.14 -20.55
C SER A 753 45.75 35.60 -20.31
N LYS A 754 46.68 35.26 -21.21
CA LYS A 754 48.10 35.68 -21.15
C LYS A 754 48.38 37.00 -21.88
N MET A 755 47.38 37.58 -22.54
CA MET A 755 47.56 38.82 -23.30
C MET A 755 47.63 40.05 -22.39
N ARG A 756 48.44 41.03 -22.81
CA ARG A 756 48.38 42.36 -22.20
C ARG A 756 47.06 43.01 -22.59
N LYS A 757 46.47 43.78 -21.67
CA LYS A 757 45.18 44.46 -21.85
C LYS A 757 45.05 45.20 -23.19
N ILE A 758 46.08 45.95 -23.58
CA ILE A 758 46.08 46.75 -24.83
C ILE A 758 46.10 45.89 -26.09
N ASP A 759 46.79 44.73 -26.05
CA ASP A 759 46.85 43.79 -27.17
C ASP A 759 45.50 43.06 -27.33
N LEU A 760 44.84 42.74 -26.20
CA LEU A 760 43.53 42.13 -26.18
C LEU A 760 42.44 43.09 -26.70
N GLU A 761 42.44 44.35 -26.27
CA GLU A 761 41.49 45.37 -26.73
C GLU A 761 41.56 45.56 -28.26
N ARG A 762 42.78 45.64 -28.82
CA ARG A 762 42.97 45.72 -30.28
C ARG A 762 42.44 44.48 -30.99
N LYS A 763 42.83 43.29 -30.55
CA LYS A 763 42.37 42.03 -31.17
C LYS A 763 40.85 41.83 -31.02
N GLN A 764 40.25 42.31 -29.93
CA GLN A 764 38.80 42.24 -29.72
C GLN A 764 38.06 43.16 -30.71
N ALA A 765 38.57 44.36 -30.97
CA ALA A 765 38.01 45.24 -32.00
C ALA A 765 38.06 44.57 -33.39
N GLU A 766 39.17 43.93 -33.74
CA GLU A 766 39.33 43.17 -34.99
C GLU A 766 38.33 42.00 -35.08
N ALA A 767 38.18 41.22 -34.01
CA ALA A 767 37.23 40.11 -33.96
C ALA A 767 35.76 40.57 -34.07
N ASN A 768 35.42 41.70 -33.44
CA ASN A 768 34.05 42.24 -33.44
C ASN A 768 33.59 42.73 -34.82
N VAL A 769 34.50 43.25 -35.65
CA VAL A 769 34.20 43.63 -37.04
C VAL A 769 33.71 42.45 -37.87
N LEU A 770 34.19 41.24 -37.58
CA LEU A 770 33.84 40.03 -38.32
C LEU A 770 32.53 39.37 -37.86
N VAL A 771 31.95 39.78 -36.72
CA VAL A 771 30.73 39.14 -36.19
C VAL A 771 29.55 39.25 -37.16
N PRO A 772 29.16 40.43 -37.68
CA PRO A 772 28.02 40.54 -38.59
C PRO A 772 28.22 39.84 -39.93
N ALA A 773 29.47 39.52 -40.31
CA ALA A 773 29.78 38.80 -41.55
C ALA A 773 29.54 37.28 -41.43
N ASN A 774 29.57 36.72 -40.21
CA ASN A 774 29.55 35.27 -39.95
C ASN A 774 28.32 34.82 -39.15
N TRP A 775 27.77 35.71 -38.34
CA TRP A 775 26.68 35.45 -37.40
C TRP A 775 25.51 36.38 -37.65
N SER A 776 24.29 35.84 -37.57
CA SER A 776 23.05 36.59 -37.71
C SER A 776 22.00 36.06 -36.74
N VAL A 777 20.92 36.82 -36.53
CA VAL A 777 19.73 36.33 -35.84
C VAL A 777 18.61 36.12 -36.86
N LYS A 778 18.02 34.93 -36.90
CA LYS A 778 16.86 34.60 -37.73
C LYS A 778 15.87 33.78 -36.93
N ASP A 779 14.59 34.15 -36.97
CA ASP A 779 13.49 33.45 -36.29
C ASP A 779 13.79 33.14 -34.82
N GLY A 780 14.35 34.13 -34.10
CA GLY A 780 14.72 33.98 -32.69
C GLY A 780 15.86 32.99 -32.42
N CYS A 781 16.67 32.67 -33.43
CA CYS A 781 17.84 31.80 -33.32
C CYS A 781 19.12 32.54 -33.72
N ILE A 782 20.22 32.26 -33.02
CA ILE A 782 21.57 32.65 -33.48
C ILE A 782 21.98 31.68 -34.60
N VAL A 783 22.30 32.21 -35.78
CA VAL A 783 22.61 31.44 -36.99
C VAL A 783 24.03 31.73 -37.44
N PHE A 784 24.84 30.67 -37.53
CA PHE A 784 26.15 30.69 -38.16
C PHE A 784 26.03 30.39 -39.65
N ASN A 785 26.71 31.16 -40.50
CA ASN A 785 26.68 30.95 -41.95
C ASN A 785 27.64 29.87 -42.46
N GLY A 786 28.42 29.24 -41.56
CA GLY A 786 29.39 28.20 -41.90
C GLY A 786 30.81 28.68 -42.22
N LYS A 787 31.08 29.99 -42.19
CA LYS A 787 32.39 30.59 -42.50
C LYS A 787 32.82 31.57 -41.41
N GLY A 788 34.13 31.64 -41.12
CA GLY A 788 34.71 32.63 -40.21
C GLY A 788 34.84 32.17 -38.75
N ASN A 789 34.94 33.13 -37.83
CA ASN A 789 35.33 32.89 -36.43
C ASN A 789 34.14 32.66 -35.49
N ASN A 790 34.40 32.00 -34.36
CA ASN A 790 33.40 31.70 -33.33
C ASN A 790 32.85 32.97 -32.64
N LEU A 791 31.61 32.88 -32.17
CA LEU A 791 30.97 33.87 -31.32
C LEU A 791 31.19 33.51 -29.84
N CYS A 792 31.39 34.49 -28.98
CA CYS A 792 31.40 34.30 -27.53
C CYS A 792 30.58 35.39 -26.82
N SER A 793 30.21 35.14 -25.57
CA SER A 793 29.53 36.17 -24.78
C SER A 793 30.50 37.27 -24.30
N VAL A 794 29.93 38.45 -24.09
CA VAL A 794 30.63 39.58 -23.44
C VAL A 794 30.75 39.35 -21.94
N ALA A 795 29.70 38.82 -21.32
CA ALA A 795 29.73 38.44 -19.92
C ALA A 795 30.64 37.22 -19.70
N GLU A 796 31.39 37.23 -18.60
CA GLU A 796 32.23 36.11 -18.20
C GLU A 796 31.47 35.19 -17.26
N TYR A 797 31.52 33.90 -17.53
CA TYR A 797 30.84 32.85 -16.77
C TYR A 797 31.87 31.81 -16.31
N GLY A 798 31.78 31.42 -15.04
CA GLY A 798 32.55 30.31 -14.46
C GLY A 798 31.60 29.39 -13.69
N ASP A 799 31.95 28.10 -13.59
CA ASP A 799 31.19 27.09 -12.83
C ASP A 799 29.67 27.10 -13.11
N PHE A 800 29.29 27.01 -14.39
CA PHE A 800 27.90 27.15 -14.84
C PHE A 800 27.34 25.88 -15.49
N GLU A 801 26.02 25.77 -15.43
CA GLU A 801 25.24 24.87 -16.28
C GLU A 801 24.66 25.68 -17.45
N MET A 802 24.73 25.13 -18.67
CA MET A 802 24.22 25.79 -19.87
C MET A 802 23.22 24.89 -20.59
N LEU A 803 22.00 25.39 -20.74
CA LEU A 803 20.97 24.76 -21.56
C LEU A 803 21.03 25.37 -22.95
N VAL A 804 21.33 24.56 -23.96
CA VAL A 804 21.42 24.99 -25.36
C VAL A 804 20.67 24.01 -26.27
N ASP A 805 19.76 24.55 -27.08
CA ASP A 805 19.15 23.81 -28.17
C ASP A 805 19.99 24.01 -29.43
N TRP A 806 20.72 22.97 -29.84
CA TRP A 806 21.53 23.01 -31.05
C TRP A 806 20.78 22.42 -32.24
N LYS A 807 20.71 23.18 -33.35
CA LYS A 807 20.09 22.73 -34.61
C LYS A 807 21.13 22.65 -35.72
N ILE A 808 21.21 21.53 -36.41
CA ILE A 808 22.01 21.37 -37.63
C ILE A 808 21.05 21.39 -38.82
N THR A 809 21.14 22.44 -39.64
CA THR A 809 20.44 22.51 -40.92
C THR A 809 21.36 21.95 -42.02
N LYS A 810 20.79 21.22 -42.98
CA LYS A 810 21.52 20.78 -44.18
C LYS A 810 21.74 21.90 -45.16
#